data_AF-A0A2I0WY52-F1
#
_entry.id   AF-A0A2I0WY52-F1
#
_cell.length_a   1.000
_cell.length_b   1.000
_cell.length_c   1.000
_cell.angle_alpha   90.00
_cell.angle_beta   90.00
_cell.angle_gamma   90.00
#
_symmetry.space_group_name_H-M   'P 1'
#
loop_
_entity.id
_entity.type
_entity.pdbx_description
1 polymer ?
#
loop_
_entity_poly.entity_id
_entity_poly.type
_entity_poly.pdbx_seq_one_letter_code
_entity_poly.pdbx_strand_id
1 'polypeptide(L)'
;MEERKEDDDGGDMFIVGRSSNHNLQRKVQSYSQPLGRDATPAGAASKHIVNRKHSLDELINPFYADPSAIDLVSAVSLDGSNAGRSHSYPHYQGFPLSSSHHKQSNSEEDIRFQHSHLPPPLPPIYRSIGGSLGSAVPYQFDRRCGSSGSSLSESDGTLTLERAMSEFGGAPGTLPEFMGNGGGTGIFRVPFRAAVHPGRPPVLELRPRPLRETQAGSFLRTMVCTGTQLWAGQETGLRFWNLSDVYEVWNGRLAKRGDEASAPFYESGRTSPVICLVADAASGFVWSGHKDGRIRSWLIPKQGSESFSGEGGEEDKIIPENSIAAGSCDPESLFREGLSWQAHRTPVLSMIITSYGDIWTGSEGGVLKAWPWESIEKSLFLTIEERHMAALLVERSYVDLRSQVTVNGVCSLPAVDIKYLLSDNSRSKVWSAGSLTFALWDSRKRELLKVFNIDGQVENRVDVAQSQEIHVEDEMKVKLTKKEKSGSMSFFQRSRNALIGAADAVRRVAQKGTFGEDRKTEALMIAMDGMIWTGCSNGSLLQWDGNGNRLHEIQHHSSAVKSMCAFGTRLWVGYINGTVQIMDLEGNLLGGWLAHSGPVIKMFVGASHLFTLASQGGIRGWSLTSPGPIDDILRTELSSKELAYTKVEKIKILVGTWNVGQERASHDSLISWLASVAKEVGLVVVGLQEVEMGAGFLAMAAAKETVGLEGSANGQWWLDAIGRTLDEGASFERVGSRQLAGLLIGAWARKNLRPNVGDVDAAAVACGFGRAIGNKGAVGLRMRVFDRVFCFVNSHFAAHLEAVSKRNADFDHVYRTLSFTRPSVGPNSGSAGATSVQVHRGGNSTASISDEKPELSDADMIVFMGDFNYRLFGLSYDEARDMVSQRCFDWLRDKDQLRAEMKAGKVFQGMREGQIKFPPTYKFERHQPGLSAYDSSEKKRIPAWCDRILYRDNRSISVAECSLECPVVSSISLYEACMDVTDSDHKPVRCIFSSEIAHVDKTARRNSC
;
A
#
# COMPACT_ATOMS: atom_id res chain seq x y z
N MET A 1 32.77 -59.79 15.91
CA MET A 1 31.38 -59.81 16.40
C MET A 1 30.48 -59.38 15.25
N GLU A 2 30.46 -60.12 14.13
CA GLU A 2 30.13 -61.56 13.93
C GLU A 2 28.61 -61.75 13.77
N GLU A 3 28.09 -62.53 12.81
CA GLU A 3 28.76 -63.36 11.79
C GLU A 3 27.94 -63.46 10.48
N ARG A 4 28.48 -64.10 9.45
CA ARG A 4 27.78 -64.42 8.19
C ARG A 4 27.26 -65.86 8.17
N LYS A 5 26.24 -66.10 7.32
CA LYS A 5 26.06 -67.26 6.42
C LYS A 5 24.85 -66.98 5.49
N GLU A 6 24.84 -67.10 4.15
CA GLU A 6 25.66 -67.88 3.17
C GLU A 6 25.55 -69.41 3.40
N ASP A 7 25.07 -70.27 2.49
CA ASP A 7 24.49 -70.15 1.13
C ASP A 7 23.30 -71.17 1.02
N ASP A 8 22.73 -71.67 -0.08
CA ASP A 8 22.99 -71.60 -1.54
C ASP A 8 21.74 -72.03 -2.37
N ASP A 9 21.87 -72.03 -3.70
CA ASP A 9 21.11 -72.78 -4.75
C ASP A 9 19.62 -72.48 -5.06
N GLY A 10 19.17 -72.55 -6.32
CA GLY A 10 19.96 -72.80 -7.55
C GLY A 10 19.14 -72.98 -8.85
N GLY A 11 19.76 -72.70 -10.00
CA GLY A 11 19.31 -73.06 -11.36
C GLY A 11 18.25 -72.16 -12.03
N ASP A 12 18.31 -71.85 -13.34
CA ASP A 12 19.41 -72.14 -14.28
C ASP A 12 19.39 -71.24 -15.56
N MET A 13 20.59 -70.84 -16.00
CA MET A 13 21.11 -70.71 -17.40
C MET A 13 20.20 -70.25 -18.59
N PHE A 14 20.62 -69.44 -19.57
CA PHE A 14 21.88 -68.70 -19.86
C PHE A 14 21.62 -67.68 -21.04
N ILE A 15 22.55 -67.01 -21.76
CA ILE A 15 24.02 -67.07 -21.92
C ILE A 15 24.67 -65.67 -22.20
N VAL A 16 25.99 -65.68 -22.39
CA VAL A 16 26.99 -64.67 -22.81
C VAL A 16 26.59 -63.71 -23.97
N GLY A 17 27.06 -62.44 -24.03
CA GLY A 17 27.85 -61.64 -23.06
C GLY A 17 28.94 -60.73 -23.66
N ARG A 18 29.67 -59.99 -22.78
CA ARG A 18 30.86 -59.09 -23.02
C ARG A 18 30.60 -57.76 -23.79
N SER A 19 31.31 -56.63 -23.53
CA SER A 19 32.20 -56.24 -22.41
C SER A 19 32.53 -54.72 -22.40
N SER A 20 32.62 -54.13 -21.19
CA SER A 20 33.59 -53.08 -20.74
C SER A 20 33.83 -51.72 -21.46
N ASN A 21 33.77 -50.66 -20.64
CA ASN A 21 34.77 -49.56 -20.45
C ASN A 21 34.84 -48.25 -21.29
N HIS A 22 34.85 -47.15 -20.52
CA HIS A 22 35.73 -45.95 -20.56
C HIS A 22 35.60 -44.80 -21.61
N ASN A 23 35.37 -43.60 -21.04
CA ASN A 23 36.17 -42.36 -21.17
C ASN A 23 36.11 -41.41 -22.41
N LEU A 24 36.08 -40.11 -22.05
CA LEU A 24 36.78 -38.94 -22.65
C LEU A 24 36.36 -38.32 -24.02
N GLN A 25 35.75 -37.13 -23.89
CA GLN A 25 36.16 -35.83 -24.49
C GLN A 25 36.27 -35.57 -26.02
N ARG A 26 35.70 -34.39 -26.38
CA ARG A 26 36.16 -33.33 -27.33
C ARG A 26 35.69 -33.29 -28.81
N LYS A 27 35.48 -32.02 -29.22
CA LYS A 27 35.52 -31.38 -30.57
C LYS A 27 34.37 -31.58 -31.59
N VAL A 28 33.55 -30.53 -31.69
CA VAL A 28 33.45 -29.60 -32.86
C VAL A 28 33.81 -30.14 -34.25
N GLN A 29 32.86 -30.06 -35.19
CA GLN A 29 33.13 -29.69 -36.59
C GLN A 29 31.91 -29.03 -37.27
N SER A 30 32.11 -28.51 -38.49
CA SER A 30 31.24 -27.55 -39.20
C SER A 30 30.92 -27.99 -40.64
N TYR A 31 29.83 -27.50 -41.24
CA TYR A 31 29.60 -27.55 -42.70
C TYR A 31 28.97 -26.25 -43.25
N SER A 32 28.84 -26.15 -44.59
CA SER A 32 29.04 -24.92 -45.36
C SER A 32 27.93 -24.55 -46.38
N GLN A 33 28.13 -23.41 -47.09
CA GLN A 33 27.26 -22.78 -48.10
C GLN A 33 26.98 -23.62 -49.36
N PRO A 34 26.20 -23.07 -50.33
CA PRO A 34 26.88 -22.62 -51.56
C PRO A 34 26.53 -21.21 -52.12
N LEU A 35 27.49 -20.74 -52.92
CA LEU A 35 27.65 -19.56 -53.80
C LEU A 35 26.47 -19.24 -54.76
N GLY A 36 26.37 -18.08 -55.43
CA GLY A 36 27.21 -16.87 -55.45
C GLY A 36 27.09 -16.04 -56.77
N ARG A 37 27.97 -15.02 -56.95
CA ARG A 37 28.11 -14.08 -58.12
C ARG A 37 27.10 -12.90 -58.22
N ASP A 38 27.45 -11.71 -58.76
CA ASP A 38 28.76 -11.06 -59.02
C ASP A 38 28.59 -9.52 -59.25
N ALA A 39 29.73 -8.83 -59.39
CA ALA A 39 29.94 -7.49 -60.01
C ALA A 39 29.78 -6.19 -59.17
N THR A 40 30.89 -5.44 -59.13
CA THR A 40 30.97 -3.98 -58.89
C THR A 40 31.34 -3.27 -60.21
N PRO A 41 31.24 -1.93 -60.33
CA PRO A 41 32.39 -1.09 -59.97
C PRO A 41 32.03 0.31 -59.40
N ALA A 42 33.07 1.10 -59.11
CA ALA A 42 33.00 2.39 -58.41
C ALA A 42 32.61 3.60 -59.29
N GLY A 43 32.22 4.70 -58.63
CA GLY A 43 32.16 6.07 -59.17
C GLY A 43 32.64 7.07 -58.11
N ALA A 44 33.23 8.20 -58.52
CA ALA A 44 33.89 9.15 -57.62
C ALA A 44 33.69 10.62 -58.05
N ALA A 45 34.16 11.55 -57.20
CA ALA A 45 34.09 13.02 -57.34
C ALA A 45 32.67 13.62 -57.14
N SER A 46 32.50 14.91 -56.79
CA SER A 46 33.49 15.95 -56.46
C SER A 46 32.98 16.88 -55.34
N LYS A 47 33.87 17.74 -54.83
CA LYS A 47 33.53 18.85 -53.93
C LYS A 47 32.77 19.94 -54.66
N HIS A 48 31.90 20.68 -53.95
CA HIS A 48 31.82 22.12 -54.14
C HIS A 48 31.61 22.84 -52.80
N ILE A 49 32.21 24.02 -52.67
CA ILE A 49 32.16 24.89 -51.48
C ILE A 49 31.58 26.23 -51.93
N VAL A 50 30.58 26.75 -51.22
CA VAL A 50 30.23 28.17 -51.24
C VAL A 50 29.89 28.60 -49.81
N ASN A 51 30.62 29.59 -49.29
CA ASN A 51 30.28 30.28 -48.04
C ASN A 51 29.29 31.41 -48.31
N ARG A 52 28.37 31.67 -47.38
CA ARG A 52 27.90 33.04 -47.08
C ARG A 52 27.54 33.17 -45.60
N LYS A 53 27.94 34.29 -45.00
CA LYS A 53 27.58 34.73 -43.64
C LYS A 53 26.53 35.84 -43.75
N HIS A 54 25.70 35.99 -42.71
CA HIS A 54 25.20 37.21 -42.04
C HIS A 54 24.02 36.73 -41.14
N SER A 55 23.90 37.06 -39.84
CA SER A 55 23.73 38.39 -39.20
C SER A 55 22.34 38.98 -39.49
N LEU A 56 21.51 39.40 -38.52
CA LEU A 56 21.38 39.20 -37.06
C LEU A 56 20.03 39.83 -36.63
N ASP A 57 19.49 39.44 -35.46
CA ASP A 57 18.47 40.14 -34.63
C ASP A 57 16.98 40.26 -35.08
N GLU A 58 16.13 40.51 -34.06
CA GLU A 58 14.69 40.87 -34.05
C GLU A 58 13.66 39.79 -34.52
N LEU A 59 12.60 39.37 -33.77
CA LEU A 59 11.87 39.92 -32.60
C LEU A 59 11.22 38.86 -31.65
N ILE A 60 11.03 39.26 -30.38
CA ILE A 60 9.91 39.01 -29.43
C ILE A 60 9.48 37.56 -29.04
N ASN A 61 9.47 37.31 -27.71
CA ASN A 61 8.75 36.21 -27.02
C ASN A 61 7.29 36.56 -26.70
N PRO A 62 6.31 35.63 -26.88
CA PRO A 62 4.99 35.72 -26.26
C PRO A 62 4.87 34.80 -25.02
N PHE A 63 4.98 35.37 -23.82
CA PHE A 63 4.59 34.72 -22.56
C PHE A 63 3.50 35.54 -21.85
N TYR A 64 2.27 35.47 -22.37
CA TYR A 64 1.06 35.91 -21.68
C TYR A 64 -0.07 34.91 -21.95
N ALA A 65 -0.70 34.43 -20.88
CA ALA A 65 -2.01 33.81 -20.95
C ALA A 65 -3.05 34.93 -20.74
N ASP A 66 -3.99 35.05 -21.66
CA ASP A 66 -4.99 36.12 -21.69
C ASP A 66 -6.19 35.79 -20.77
N PRO A 67 -6.50 36.60 -19.74
CA PRO A 67 -7.64 36.39 -18.85
C PRO A 67 -8.90 37.14 -19.33
N SER A 68 -9.39 36.87 -20.54
CA SER A 68 -10.53 37.58 -21.15
C SER A 68 -11.67 36.68 -21.68
N ALA A 69 -12.06 35.66 -20.90
CA ALA A 69 -13.30 34.90 -21.16
C ALA A 69 -14.07 34.56 -19.87
N ILE A 70 -15.11 35.36 -19.59
CA ILE A 70 -16.35 35.13 -18.80
C ILE A 70 -16.75 36.49 -18.20
N ASP A 71 -17.71 37.18 -18.82
CA ASP A 71 -18.54 38.19 -18.14
C ASP A 71 -19.89 38.36 -18.84
N LEU A 72 -20.97 38.06 -18.10
CA LEU A 72 -22.42 38.15 -18.39
C LEU A 72 -23.09 37.22 -17.35
N VAL A 73 -24.09 37.62 -16.55
CA VAL A 73 -25.13 38.66 -16.75
C VAL A 73 -25.46 39.40 -15.44
N SER A 74 -25.68 40.73 -15.51
CA SER A 74 -26.36 41.64 -14.54
C SER A 74 -25.85 41.66 -13.07
N ALA A 75 -25.33 42.74 -12.46
CA ALA A 75 -25.56 44.21 -12.49
C ALA A 75 -26.69 44.76 -11.58
N VAL A 76 -26.31 45.53 -10.53
CA VAL A 76 -27.05 46.69 -9.97
C VAL A 76 -26.07 47.73 -9.36
N SER A 77 -25.87 48.85 -10.07
CA SER A 77 -25.76 50.27 -9.62
C SER A 77 -25.07 50.77 -8.32
N LEU A 78 -24.32 51.88 -8.53
CA LEU A 78 -24.18 53.13 -7.74
C LEU A 78 -23.03 53.36 -6.71
N ASP A 79 -22.11 54.25 -7.13
CA ASP A 79 -21.55 55.46 -6.45
C ASP A 79 -20.53 55.45 -5.29
N GLY A 80 -19.58 56.41 -5.37
CA GLY A 80 -18.76 56.97 -4.27
C GLY A 80 -17.31 56.43 -4.15
N SER A 81 -16.26 56.88 -4.86
CA SER A 81 -15.65 58.21 -5.07
C SER A 81 -14.55 58.62 -4.05
N ASN A 82 -13.39 59.08 -4.55
CA ASN A 82 -12.18 59.60 -3.85
C ASN A 82 -11.36 58.54 -3.05
N ALA A 83 -10.04 58.34 -3.22
CA ALA A 83 -8.85 59.23 -3.30
C ALA A 83 -8.39 59.77 -1.92
N GLY A 84 -7.09 59.75 -1.54
CA GLY A 84 -5.88 59.21 -2.19
C GLY A 84 -4.59 59.77 -1.54
N ARG A 85 -3.39 59.23 -1.88
CA ARG A 85 -2.03 59.60 -1.33
C ARG A 85 -1.82 59.22 0.17
N SER A 86 -0.61 59.13 0.73
CA SER A 86 0.76 58.78 0.27
C SER A 86 1.68 58.52 1.50
N HIS A 87 2.89 57.98 1.28
CA HIS A 87 4.12 57.96 2.14
C HIS A 87 4.20 58.94 3.34
N SER A 88 4.86 58.66 4.49
CA SER A 88 5.74 57.54 4.93
C SER A 88 6.22 57.73 6.41
N TYR A 89 6.68 56.65 7.10
CA TYR A 89 7.81 56.49 8.08
C TYR A 89 8.25 57.62 9.08
N PRO A 90 9.07 57.37 10.15
CA PRO A 90 9.50 56.11 10.82
C PRO A 90 9.56 56.17 12.41
N HIS A 91 10.15 55.13 13.04
CA HIS A 91 10.90 55.15 14.34
C HIS A 91 10.13 55.35 15.68
N TYR A 92 10.61 54.90 16.87
CA TYR A 92 11.74 54.02 17.26
C TYR A 92 11.53 53.38 18.67
N GLN A 93 12.16 52.22 18.94
CA GLN A 93 12.70 51.69 20.23
C GLN A 93 11.83 51.57 21.51
N GLY A 94 12.04 50.52 22.33
CA GLY A 94 11.55 50.51 23.73
C GLY A 94 11.34 49.15 24.47
N PHE A 95 12.30 48.23 24.50
CA PHE A 95 12.33 47.11 25.48
C PHE A 95 12.80 47.62 26.88
N PRO A 96 12.56 46.95 28.05
CA PRO A 96 12.62 45.48 28.22
C PRO A 96 11.73 44.75 29.27
N LEU A 97 11.59 43.44 29.05
CA LEU A 97 11.60 42.28 29.98
C LEU A 97 11.27 42.43 31.49
N SER A 98 10.22 41.71 31.93
CA SER A 98 10.26 40.64 32.98
C SER A 98 8.88 39.96 33.04
N SER A 99 8.69 38.65 32.81
CA SER A 99 9.14 37.44 33.54
C SER A 99 8.51 37.22 34.93
N SER A 100 7.37 36.53 35.01
CA SER A 100 7.24 35.30 35.85
C SER A 100 5.85 34.60 35.80
N HIS A 101 5.91 33.28 35.63
CA HIS A 101 5.07 32.20 36.18
C HIS A 101 3.59 32.38 36.63
N HIS A 102 2.75 31.62 35.92
CA HIS A 102 1.83 30.58 36.45
C HIS A 102 0.43 30.88 37.03
N LYS A 103 -0.44 29.88 36.73
CA LYS A 103 -1.67 29.42 37.42
C LYS A 103 -2.97 30.19 37.18
N GLN A 104 -3.78 29.61 36.31
CA GLN A 104 -5.24 29.69 36.36
C GLN A 104 -5.77 29.05 37.66
N SER A 105 -6.85 29.60 38.24
CA SER A 105 -7.96 28.81 38.83
C SER A 105 -9.18 29.67 39.17
N ASN A 106 -10.29 29.38 38.48
CA ASN A 106 -11.71 29.36 38.92
C ASN A 106 -12.33 30.52 39.75
N SER A 107 -13.25 31.27 39.11
CA SER A 107 -14.64 31.63 39.54
C SER A 107 -15.16 32.67 38.51
N GLU A 108 -16.28 32.52 37.80
CA GLU A 108 -17.70 32.40 38.20
C GLU A 108 -18.29 33.67 38.88
N GLU A 109 -19.58 33.91 38.65
CA GLU A 109 -20.40 35.13 38.87
C GLU A 109 -20.29 36.28 37.80
N ASP A 110 -21.35 37.02 37.44
CA ASP A 110 -22.76 36.58 37.26
C ASP A 110 -23.62 37.52 36.36
N ILE A 111 -24.72 36.98 35.82
CA ILE A 111 -25.97 37.60 35.30
C ILE A 111 -25.98 39.07 34.78
N ARG A 112 -26.36 39.27 33.49
CA ARG A 112 -27.56 40.06 33.09
C ARG A 112 -28.01 39.87 31.62
N PHE A 113 -29.34 39.92 31.43
CA PHE A 113 -30.08 39.89 30.15
C PHE A 113 -30.28 41.35 29.60
N GLN A 114 -30.85 41.67 28.42
CA GLN A 114 -31.88 41.03 27.56
C GLN A 114 -31.77 41.42 26.06
N HIS A 115 -32.24 40.52 25.16
CA HIS A 115 -32.95 40.70 23.85
C HIS A 115 -32.41 41.67 22.77
N SER A 116 -32.61 41.49 21.45
CA SER A 116 -33.26 40.47 20.58
C SER A 116 -32.63 40.56 19.16
N HIS A 117 -32.85 39.72 18.13
CA HIS A 117 -33.99 38.87 17.72
C HIS A 117 -33.55 37.62 16.92
N LEU A 118 -34.33 36.52 16.99
CA LEU A 118 -34.39 35.43 15.99
C LEU A 118 -35.82 34.83 15.98
N PRO A 119 -36.34 34.31 14.85
CA PRO A 119 -37.67 33.68 14.75
C PRO A 119 -37.67 32.16 15.09
N PRO A 120 -38.84 31.56 15.43
CA PRO A 120 -38.93 30.20 16.01
C PRO A 120 -39.36 29.07 15.05
N PRO A 121 -39.18 27.78 15.44
CA PRO A 121 -39.70 26.60 14.73
C PRO A 121 -41.17 26.25 15.08
N LEU A 122 -41.78 25.34 14.30
CA LEU A 122 -43.19 24.95 14.39
C LEU A 122 -43.42 23.55 15.04
N PRO A 123 -44.43 23.38 15.93
CA PRO A 123 -44.87 22.09 16.49
C PRO A 123 -46.09 21.48 15.74
N PRO A 124 -46.54 20.24 16.05
CA PRO A 124 -47.35 19.41 15.14
C PRO A 124 -48.88 19.51 15.29
N ILE A 125 -49.59 18.87 14.35
CA ILE A 125 -51.07 18.78 14.30
C ILE A 125 -51.54 17.37 14.65
N TYR A 126 -52.53 17.27 15.56
CA TYR A 126 -53.37 16.09 15.75
C TYR A 126 -54.81 16.51 16.10
N ARG A 127 -55.79 15.76 15.58
CA ARG A 127 -57.22 15.71 16.00
C ARG A 127 -57.65 14.23 15.83
N SER A 128 -58.63 13.68 16.57
CA SER A 128 -59.76 14.32 17.25
C SER A 128 -60.30 13.56 18.49
N ILE A 129 -60.72 14.32 19.51
CA ILE A 129 -62.01 14.18 20.24
C ILE A 129 -62.42 12.80 20.81
N GLY A 130 -62.31 12.66 22.14
CA GLY A 130 -63.50 12.61 23.03
C GLY A 130 -64.13 11.27 23.43
N GLY A 131 -64.27 11.04 24.74
CA GLY A 131 -65.04 9.96 25.37
C GLY A 131 -64.82 9.89 26.89
N SER A 132 -65.82 9.50 27.68
CA SER A 132 -65.75 9.40 29.15
C SER A 132 -66.70 8.32 29.69
N LEU A 133 -66.65 8.06 31.02
CA LEU A 133 -67.22 6.94 31.80
C LEU A 133 -66.43 5.62 31.67
N GLY A 134 -66.38 4.74 32.70
CA GLY A 134 -66.87 4.87 34.09
C GLY A 134 -67.30 3.54 34.71
N SER A 135 -67.00 3.32 36.01
CA SER A 135 -67.24 2.08 36.81
C SER A 135 -66.39 0.87 36.37
N ALA A 136 -65.73 0.01 37.17
CA ALA A 136 -65.62 -0.30 38.62
C ALA A 136 -66.23 -1.67 39.05
N VAL A 137 -65.33 -2.68 39.19
CA VAL A 137 -65.34 -3.87 40.12
C VAL A 137 -66.53 -4.87 40.10
N PRO A 138 -66.52 -6.04 40.82
CA PRO A 138 -65.44 -6.89 41.40
C PRO A 138 -65.63 -8.45 41.22
N TYR A 139 -64.79 -9.30 41.87
CA TYR A 139 -64.92 -10.78 42.15
C TYR A 139 -64.80 -11.79 40.96
N GLN A 140 -64.50 -13.10 41.11
CA GLN A 140 -63.57 -13.91 41.96
C GLN A 140 -63.43 -15.36 41.37
N PHE A 141 -62.55 -16.21 41.95
CA PHE A 141 -62.43 -17.71 41.96
C PHE A 141 -63.41 -18.60 41.11
N ASP A 142 -63.07 -19.82 40.63
CA ASP A 142 -62.17 -20.85 41.19
C ASP A 142 -61.69 -21.94 40.17
N ARG A 143 -60.65 -22.71 40.57
CA ARG A 143 -60.30 -24.13 40.28
C ARG A 143 -60.39 -24.83 38.89
N ARG A 144 -59.24 -25.50 38.62
CA ARG A 144 -59.01 -26.93 38.24
C ARG A 144 -58.70 -27.32 36.79
N CYS A 145 -57.92 -28.41 36.71
CA CYS A 145 -57.21 -28.93 35.55
C CYS A 145 -58.09 -29.64 34.50
N GLY A 146 -57.66 -29.59 33.24
CA GLY A 146 -58.11 -30.43 32.13
C GLY A 146 -57.03 -30.43 31.03
N SER A 147 -56.95 -31.49 30.23
CA SER A 147 -55.85 -31.70 29.27
C SER A 147 -56.27 -31.50 27.80
N SER A 148 -55.28 -31.14 26.97
CA SER A 148 -55.19 -31.40 25.52
C SER A 148 -56.35 -30.94 24.62
N GLY A 149 -56.13 -29.84 23.88
CA GLY A 149 -56.94 -29.42 22.73
C GLY A 149 -56.33 -28.16 22.09
N SER A 150 -56.32 -28.07 20.75
CA SER A 150 -55.63 -27.01 20.00
C SER A 150 -56.56 -25.97 19.38
N SER A 151 -56.31 -24.69 19.64
CA SER A 151 -56.70 -23.57 18.75
C SER A 151 -55.84 -22.33 19.06
N LEU A 152 -55.64 -21.48 18.05
CA LEU A 152 -54.89 -20.22 18.15
C LEU A 152 -55.85 -19.04 18.26
N SER A 153 -55.56 -18.10 19.17
CA SER A 153 -55.94 -16.69 19.08
C SER A 153 -54.95 -15.84 19.89
N GLU A 154 -54.74 -14.59 19.48
CA GLU A 154 -53.53 -13.81 19.81
C GLU A 154 -53.68 -12.83 21.00
N SER A 155 -52.55 -12.17 21.32
CA SER A 155 -52.33 -11.16 22.37
C SER A 155 -52.34 -11.67 23.83
N ASP A 156 -51.45 -11.21 24.72
CA ASP A 156 -50.53 -10.06 24.64
C ASP A 156 -49.12 -10.43 25.16
N GLY A 157 -48.09 -9.68 24.76
CA GLY A 157 -46.69 -9.95 25.12
C GLY A 157 -45.67 -9.39 24.13
N THR A 158 -45.62 -8.07 23.97
CA THR A 158 -44.72 -7.36 23.03
C THR A 158 -43.23 -7.60 23.32
N LEU A 159 -42.66 -8.65 22.73
CA LEU A 159 -41.21 -8.79 22.57
C LEU A 159 -40.70 -7.63 21.71
N THR A 160 -39.72 -6.88 22.21
CA THR A 160 -39.01 -5.90 21.38
C THR A 160 -38.28 -6.63 20.25
N LEU A 161 -38.25 -6.01 19.06
CA LEU A 161 -37.71 -6.63 17.85
C LEU A 161 -36.25 -7.08 18.03
N GLU A 162 -35.44 -6.28 18.75
CA GLU A 162 -34.08 -6.62 19.18
C GLU A 162 -33.99 -7.97 19.93
N ARG A 163 -34.97 -8.24 20.81
CA ARG A 163 -34.97 -9.44 21.63
C ARG A 163 -35.34 -10.67 20.81
N ALA A 164 -36.37 -10.55 19.96
CA ALA A 164 -36.74 -11.62 19.03
C ALA A 164 -35.58 -11.96 18.07
N MET A 165 -34.88 -10.95 17.52
CA MET A 165 -33.73 -11.15 16.65
C MET A 165 -32.50 -11.76 17.36
N SER A 166 -32.33 -11.49 18.66
CA SER A 166 -31.21 -12.06 19.44
C SER A 166 -31.48 -13.45 20.00
N GLU A 167 -32.73 -13.79 20.35
CA GLU A 167 -33.10 -15.10 20.90
C GLU A 167 -33.49 -16.13 19.81
N PHE A 168 -34.02 -15.70 18.65
CA PHE A 168 -34.55 -16.60 17.59
C PHE A 168 -33.89 -16.49 16.21
N GLY A 169 -32.92 -15.58 16.02
CA GLY A 169 -32.08 -15.53 14.82
C GLY A 169 -32.56 -14.60 13.71
N GLY A 170 -31.76 -14.51 12.65
CA GLY A 170 -31.99 -13.60 11.51
C GLY A 170 -32.73 -14.28 10.36
N ALA A 171 -32.30 -14.00 9.13
CA ALA A 171 -32.88 -14.58 7.91
C ALA A 171 -32.88 -16.13 7.96
N PRO A 172 -33.85 -16.80 7.29
CA PRO A 172 -33.97 -18.26 7.31
C PRO A 172 -32.67 -18.98 6.94
N GLY A 173 -32.23 -19.90 7.82
CA GLY A 173 -30.96 -20.63 7.67
C GLY A 173 -29.75 -20.00 8.37
N THR A 174 -29.94 -18.94 9.18
CA THR A 174 -28.91 -18.43 10.10
C THR A 174 -28.95 -19.15 11.45
N LEU A 175 -27.80 -19.29 12.11
CA LEU A 175 -27.69 -19.84 13.47
C LEU A 175 -27.78 -18.72 14.52
N PRO A 176 -28.33 -18.99 15.73
CA PRO A 176 -28.25 -18.05 16.85
C PRO A 176 -26.80 -17.75 17.23
N GLU A 177 -26.52 -16.50 17.64
CA GLU A 177 -25.17 -16.00 17.92
C GLU A 177 -25.07 -15.45 19.35
N PHE A 178 -23.95 -15.75 20.03
CA PHE A 178 -23.59 -15.19 21.33
C PHE A 178 -22.65 -13.99 21.13
N MET A 179 -23.02 -12.81 21.67
CA MET A 179 -22.25 -11.57 21.52
C MET A 179 -21.47 -11.21 22.81
N GLY A 180 -20.21 -10.79 22.67
CA GLY A 180 -19.40 -10.25 23.75
C GLY A 180 -19.69 -8.77 24.04
N ASN A 181 -19.69 -8.39 25.32
CA ASN A 181 -19.98 -7.01 25.74
C ASN A 181 -18.87 -6.01 25.37
N GLY A 182 -19.20 -4.72 25.27
CA GLY A 182 -18.24 -3.62 25.12
C GLY A 182 -17.94 -3.13 23.68
N GLY A 183 -18.52 -3.76 22.65
CA GLY A 183 -18.22 -3.49 21.24
C GLY A 183 -18.44 -2.07 20.72
N GLY A 184 -19.19 -1.23 21.43
CA GLY A 184 -19.38 0.18 21.07
C GLY A 184 -18.28 1.14 21.55
N THR A 185 -17.27 0.64 22.28
CA THR A 185 -16.38 1.48 23.09
C THR A 185 -14.90 1.41 22.68
N GLY A 186 -14.20 2.55 22.83
CA GLY A 186 -12.76 2.67 22.61
C GLY A 186 -12.30 2.08 21.26
N ILE A 187 -11.20 1.33 21.30
CA ILE A 187 -10.60 0.66 20.14
C ILE A 187 -11.45 -0.46 19.54
N PHE A 188 -12.52 -0.90 20.20
CA PHE A 188 -13.40 -1.96 19.69
C PHE A 188 -14.57 -1.42 18.87
N ARG A 189 -14.85 -0.12 18.97
CA ARG A 189 -15.90 0.56 18.20
C ARG A 189 -15.66 0.39 16.70
N VAL A 190 -16.68 -0.13 16.01
CA VAL A 190 -16.76 -0.22 14.54
C VAL A 190 -16.38 1.15 13.95
N PRO A 191 -15.46 1.20 12.97
CA PRO A 191 -15.02 2.46 12.38
C PRO A 191 -16.16 3.09 11.60
N PHE A 192 -16.24 4.43 11.58
CA PHE A 192 -17.27 5.11 10.81
C PHE A 192 -17.12 4.82 9.31
N ARG A 193 -18.27 4.67 8.64
CA ARG A 193 -18.44 4.40 7.22
C ARG A 193 -19.65 5.19 6.72
N ALA A 194 -19.58 5.59 5.46
CA ALA A 194 -20.63 6.26 4.70
C ALA A 194 -20.20 6.28 3.23
N ALA A 195 -21.11 6.52 2.28
CA ALA A 195 -20.74 6.71 0.88
C ALA A 195 -19.73 7.86 0.66
N VAL A 196 -19.82 8.92 1.48
CA VAL A 196 -18.85 10.02 1.49
C VAL A 196 -18.37 10.25 2.92
N HIS A 197 -17.05 10.19 3.11
CA HIS A 197 -16.45 10.33 4.42
C HIS A 197 -16.43 11.81 4.86
N PRO A 198 -16.91 12.19 6.05
CA PRO A 198 -17.06 13.59 6.46
C PRO A 198 -15.71 14.31 6.57
N GLY A 199 -14.70 13.68 7.15
CA GLY A 199 -13.32 14.18 7.17
C GLY A 199 -12.54 13.91 5.87
N ARG A 200 -13.18 14.02 4.70
CA ARG A 200 -12.52 13.84 3.40
C ARG A 200 -13.23 14.65 2.31
N PRO A 201 -12.49 15.30 1.39
CA PRO A 201 -13.04 15.79 0.14
C PRO A 201 -13.62 14.66 -0.72
N PRO A 202 -14.70 14.92 -1.48
CA PRO A 202 -15.12 14.08 -2.61
C PRO A 202 -13.98 13.86 -3.61
N VAL A 203 -14.08 12.76 -4.38
CA VAL A 203 -12.95 12.24 -5.16
C VAL A 203 -13.38 11.75 -6.53
N LEU A 204 -12.61 12.12 -7.55
CA LEU A 204 -12.77 11.67 -8.93
C LEU A 204 -11.91 10.41 -9.16
N GLU A 205 -12.52 9.23 -9.19
CA GLU A 205 -11.79 7.97 -9.40
C GLU A 205 -11.54 7.69 -10.89
N LEU A 206 -10.42 8.21 -11.43
CA LEU A 206 -10.01 7.94 -12.82
C LEU A 206 -9.61 6.47 -13.04
N ARG A 207 -8.80 5.91 -12.12
CA ARG A 207 -8.40 4.50 -12.17
C ARG A 207 -8.53 3.87 -10.79
N PRO A 208 -9.64 3.18 -10.51
CA PRO A 208 -9.92 2.66 -9.19
C PRO A 208 -9.19 1.34 -8.87
N ARG A 209 -9.42 0.86 -7.65
CA ARG A 209 -8.72 -0.24 -6.98
C ARG A 209 -9.72 -1.25 -6.36
N PRO A 210 -9.29 -2.47 -5.96
CA PRO A 210 -7.93 -3.05 -5.97
C PRO A 210 -7.40 -3.35 -7.37
N LEU A 211 -6.11 -3.70 -7.47
CA LEU A 211 -5.54 -4.27 -8.69
C LEU A 211 -5.92 -5.75 -8.76
N ARG A 212 -6.21 -6.24 -9.97
CA ARG A 212 -6.43 -7.66 -10.24
C ARG A 212 -5.13 -8.34 -10.64
N GLU A 213 -5.04 -9.66 -10.45
CA GLU A 213 -3.84 -10.43 -10.85
C GLU A 213 -3.58 -10.40 -12.37
N THR A 214 -4.63 -10.19 -13.18
CA THR A 214 -4.53 -9.90 -14.62
C THR A 214 -3.81 -8.58 -14.96
N GLN A 215 -3.44 -7.78 -13.95
CA GLN A 215 -2.69 -6.53 -14.06
C GLN A 215 -1.30 -6.62 -13.39
N ALA A 216 -0.85 -7.83 -13.02
CA ALA A 216 0.54 -8.05 -12.61
C ALA A 216 1.49 -7.67 -13.78
N GLY A 217 2.33 -6.67 -13.57
CA GLY A 217 3.14 -6.06 -14.63
C GLY A 217 2.45 -4.91 -15.39
N SER A 218 1.25 -4.49 -14.99
CA SER A 218 0.56 -3.29 -15.51
C SER A 218 0.49 -2.17 -14.45
N PHE A 219 1.48 -2.13 -13.57
CA PHE A 219 1.66 -1.08 -12.57
C PHE A 219 1.99 0.26 -13.25
N LEU A 220 1.51 1.36 -12.69
CA LEU A 220 1.83 2.71 -13.14
C LEU A 220 2.94 3.27 -12.25
N ARG A 221 4.06 3.68 -12.87
CA ARG A 221 5.28 4.14 -12.17
C ARG A 221 5.36 5.66 -12.03
N THR A 222 4.79 6.37 -13.00
CA THR A 222 4.80 7.83 -13.06
C THR A 222 3.62 8.32 -13.87
N MET A 223 3.28 9.59 -13.73
CA MET A 223 2.29 10.29 -14.57
C MET A 223 2.74 11.72 -14.86
N VAL A 224 2.06 12.39 -15.78
CA VAL A 224 2.15 13.83 -16.08
C VAL A 224 0.82 14.28 -16.70
N CYS A 225 0.52 15.58 -16.72
CA CYS A 225 -0.67 16.12 -17.39
C CYS A 225 -0.27 17.11 -18.49
N THR A 226 -1.04 17.14 -19.59
CA THR A 226 -0.86 18.04 -20.74
C THR A 226 -1.97 19.12 -20.80
N GLY A 227 -2.60 19.41 -19.66
CA GLY A 227 -3.77 20.29 -19.57
C GLY A 227 -5.08 19.55 -19.84
N THR A 228 -5.22 18.94 -21.03
CA THR A 228 -6.44 18.21 -21.45
C THR A 228 -6.35 16.70 -21.26
N GLN A 229 -5.16 16.11 -21.06
CA GLN A 229 -4.97 14.68 -20.87
C GLN A 229 -4.10 14.37 -19.66
N LEU A 230 -4.38 13.25 -18.99
CA LEU A 230 -3.48 12.65 -18.01
C LEU A 230 -2.73 11.48 -18.65
N TRP A 231 -1.41 11.54 -18.68
CA TRP A 231 -0.53 10.50 -19.23
C TRP A 231 0.15 9.72 -18.10
N ALA A 232 0.30 8.40 -18.23
CA ALA A 232 0.96 7.54 -17.24
C ALA A 232 1.89 6.50 -17.86
N GLY A 233 3.04 6.27 -17.21
CA GLY A 233 4.05 5.30 -17.62
C GLY A 233 3.88 3.94 -16.95
N GLN A 234 3.98 2.86 -17.73
CA GLN A 234 3.82 1.47 -17.27
C GLN A 234 5.15 0.70 -17.28
N GLU A 235 5.13 -0.57 -16.83
CA GLU A 235 6.21 -1.53 -17.08
C GLU A 235 6.38 -1.85 -18.58
N THR A 236 5.30 -1.78 -19.36
CA THR A 236 5.29 -2.08 -20.80
C THR A 236 4.43 -1.09 -21.58
N GLY A 237 4.98 0.07 -21.90
CA GLY A 237 4.28 1.13 -22.63
C GLY A 237 3.79 2.30 -21.77
N LEU A 238 2.96 3.15 -22.37
CA LEU A 238 2.30 4.31 -21.78
C LEU A 238 0.77 4.15 -21.89
N ARG A 239 0.04 4.91 -21.07
CA ARG A 239 -1.40 5.15 -21.21
C ARG A 239 -1.71 6.64 -21.17
N PHE A 240 -2.84 7.05 -21.74
CA PHE A 240 -3.45 8.34 -21.40
C PHE A 240 -4.97 8.26 -21.27
N TRP A 241 -5.51 9.18 -20.49
CA TRP A 241 -6.94 9.49 -20.34
C TRP A 241 -7.17 10.90 -20.87
N ASN A 242 -8.18 11.11 -21.73
CA ASN A 242 -8.69 12.45 -22.01
C ASN A 242 -9.49 12.93 -20.79
N LEU A 243 -9.35 14.19 -20.38
CA LEU A 243 -10.06 14.74 -19.22
C LEU A 243 -11.52 15.13 -19.54
N SER A 244 -11.86 15.34 -20.81
CA SER A 244 -13.23 15.47 -21.31
C SER A 244 -14.03 14.17 -21.12
N ASP A 245 -13.43 13.04 -21.51
CA ASP A 245 -14.11 11.76 -21.67
C ASP A 245 -14.28 11.02 -20.32
N VAL A 246 -13.86 11.63 -19.21
CA VAL A 246 -13.79 10.99 -17.89
C VAL A 246 -15.14 10.46 -17.43
N TYR A 247 -16.22 11.21 -17.67
CA TYR A 247 -17.57 10.86 -17.25
C TYR A 247 -18.28 9.92 -18.24
N GLU A 248 -17.65 9.58 -19.37
CA GLU A 248 -18.26 8.67 -20.34
C GLU A 248 -18.28 7.22 -19.84
N VAL A 249 -19.29 6.50 -20.32
CA VAL A 249 -19.38 5.04 -20.27
C VAL A 249 -18.58 4.47 -21.45
N TRP A 250 -18.00 3.29 -21.25
CA TRP A 250 -17.05 2.69 -22.19
C TRP A 250 -17.74 2.20 -23.49
N ASN A 251 -17.87 3.11 -24.46
CA ASN A 251 -18.61 2.90 -25.70
C ASN A 251 -17.87 1.96 -26.69
N GLY A 252 -18.24 0.68 -26.69
CA GLY A 252 -18.03 -0.25 -27.80
C GLY A 252 -16.65 -0.92 -27.94
N ARG A 253 -15.63 -0.50 -27.18
CA ARG A 253 -14.33 -1.20 -27.08
C ARG A 253 -14.40 -2.31 -26.03
N LEU A 254 -13.50 -3.30 -26.01
CA LEU A 254 -13.34 -4.16 -24.84
C LEU A 254 -12.41 -3.51 -23.82
N ALA A 255 -12.91 -3.22 -22.62
CA ALA A 255 -12.05 -2.87 -21.49
C ALA A 255 -11.21 -4.10 -21.09
N LYS A 256 -9.89 -3.92 -20.90
CA LYS A 256 -9.01 -5.04 -20.54
C LYS A 256 -9.33 -5.54 -19.12
N ARG A 257 -9.36 -6.87 -18.96
CA ARG A 257 -9.79 -7.57 -17.74
C ARG A 257 -9.04 -7.06 -16.50
N GLY A 258 -9.72 -6.30 -15.64
CA GLY A 258 -9.18 -5.61 -14.47
C GLY A 258 -9.25 -4.08 -14.48
N ASP A 259 -9.39 -3.44 -15.65
CA ASP A 259 -9.53 -1.98 -15.79
C ASP A 259 -10.98 -1.54 -16.14
N GLU A 260 -11.99 -2.41 -15.99
CA GLU A 260 -13.37 -2.15 -16.47
C GLU A 260 -14.10 -1.04 -15.72
N ALA A 261 -13.60 -0.61 -14.56
CA ALA A 261 -14.11 0.54 -13.80
C ALA A 261 -13.26 1.81 -13.98
N SER A 262 -12.25 1.79 -14.86
CA SER A 262 -11.48 2.99 -15.25
C SER A 262 -12.37 3.99 -15.99
N ALA A 263 -11.96 5.26 -15.99
CA ALA A 263 -12.35 6.20 -17.05
C ALA A 263 -11.77 5.74 -18.41
N PRO A 264 -12.37 6.13 -19.55
CA PRO A 264 -11.84 5.84 -20.89
C PRO A 264 -10.35 6.15 -21.04
N PHE A 265 -9.60 5.20 -21.62
CA PHE A 265 -8.15 5.33 -21.79
C PHE A 265 -7.65 4.65 -23.06
N TYR A 266 -6.45 5.06 -23.46
CA TYR A 266 -5.71 4.58 -24.62
C TYR A 266 -4.35 4.03 -24.15
N GLU A 267 -3.78 3.05 -24.85
CA GLU A 267 -2.47 2.45 -24.54
C GLU A 267 -1.52 2.50 -25.74
N SER A 268 -0.22 2.63 -25.50
CA SER A 268 0.80 2.48 -26.53
C SER A 268 1.10 1.00 -26.85
N GLY A 269 1.85 0.76 -27.93
CA GLY A 269 2.60 -0.48 -28.11
C GLY A 269 3.59 -0.75 -26.96
N ARG A 270 4.09 -1.99 -26.86
CA ARG A 270 4.99 -2.40 -25.76
C ARG A 270 6.36 -1.71 -25.85
N THR A 271 6.75 -1.02 -24.78
CA THR A 271 8.11 -0.47 -24.60
C THR A 271 8.81 -1.08 -23.39
N SER A 272 10.08 -0.73 -23.17
CA SER A 272 10.78 -0.90 -21.88
C SER A 272 10.08 -0.09 -20.77
N PRO A 273 10.15 -0.49 -19.48
CA PRO A 273 9.50 0.22 -18.38
C PRO A 273 9.76 1.72 -18.37
N VAL A 274 8.69 2.51 -18.27
CA VAL A 274 8.75 3.97 -18.19
C VAL A 274 9.05 4.37 -16.74
N ILE A 275 10.10 5.16 -16.55
CA ILE A 275 10.60 5.58 -15.23
C ILE A 275 10.23 7.04 -14.95
N CYS A 276 10.38 7.92 -15.94
CA CYS A 276 10.01 9.32 -15.88
C CYS A 276 9.23 9.78 -17.12
N LEU A 277 8.41 10.82 -16.95
CA LEU A 277 7.65 11.49 -18.01
C LEU A 277 7.77 13.01 -17.84
N VAL A 278 7.83 13.75 -18.95
CA VAL A 278 7.71 15.22 -18.99
C VAL A 278 6.76 15.61 -20.11
N ALA A 279 5.84 16.53 -19.84
CA ALA A 279 4.96 17.11 -20.85
C ALA A 279 5.61 18.36 -21.45
N ASP A 280 5.56 18.46 -22.77
CA ASP A 280 6.07 19.57 -23.58
C ASP A 280 4.91 20.15 -24.40
N ALA A 281 4.18 21.05 -23.75
CA ALA A 281 3.01 21.70 -24.35
C ALA A 281 3.38 22.67 -25.48
N ALA A 282 4.63 23.16 -25.53
CA ALA A 282 5.10 24.06 -26.58
C ALA A 282 5.38 23.29 -27.88
N SER A 283 6.11 22.17 -27.79
CA SER A 283 6.40 21.31 -28.94
C SER A 283 5.23 20.37 -29.31
N GLY A 284 4.26 20.18 -28.41
CA GLY A 284 3.15 19.25 -28.60
C GLY A 284 3.51 17.78 -28.35
N PHE A 285 4.48 17.50 -27.47
CA PHE A 285 4.95 16.15 -27.18
C PHE A 285 4.87 15.79 -25.69
N VAL A 286 4.83 14.49 -25.39
CA VAL A 286 5.21 13.94 -24.08
C VAL A 286 6.51 13.17 -24.27
N TRP A 287 7.52 13.46 -23.46
CA TRP A 287 8.81 12.79 -23.47
C TRP A 287 8.86 11.72 -22.38
N SER A 288 9.34 10.51 -22.69
CA SER A 288 9.44 9.40 -21.74
C SER A 288 10.85 8.86 -21.60
N GLY A 289 11.32 8.76 -20.36
CA GLY A 289 12.60 8.12 -20.00
C GLY A 289 12.38 6.68 -19.54
N HIS A 290 13.15 5.76 -20.10
CA HIS A 290 12.95 4.31 -19.94
C HIS A 290 14.07 3.60 -19.16
N LYS A 291 13.76 2.40 -18.67
CA LYS A 291 14.71 1.52 -17.96
C LYS A 291 15.84 1.00 -18.85
N ASP A 292 15.66 0.97 -20.17
CA ASP A 292 16.69 0.63 -21.15
C ASP A 292 17.65 1.80 -21.46
N GLY A 293 17.51 2.95 -20.79
CA GLY A 293 18.32 4.15 -21.00
C GLY A 293 17.92 5.00 -22.20
N ARG A 294 16.80 4.69 -22.86
CA ARG A 294 16.28 5.48 -23.99
C ARG A 294 15.39 6.62 -23.56
N ILE A 295 15.33 7.64 -24.41
CA ILE A 295 14.30 8.69 -24.42
C ILE A 295 13.47 8.52 -25.68
N ARG A 296 12.15 8.73 -25.56
CA ARG A 296 11.20 8.73 -26.68
C ARG A 296 10.28 9.95 -26.60
N SER A 297 9.82 10.46 -27.74
CA SER A 297 8.71 11.43 -27.81
C SER A 297 7.43 10.80 -28.34
N TRP A 298 6.31 11.22 -27.77
CA TRP A 298 4.95 10.81 -28.15
C TRP A 298 4.17 12.07 -28.50
N LEU A 299 3.62 12.12 -29.71
CA LEU A 299 2.82 13.27 -30.13
C LEU A 299 1.56 13.37 -29.26
N ILE A 300 1.25 14.56 -28.74
CA ILE A 300 -0.02 14.84 -28.04
C ILE A 300 -1.12 14.92 -29.11
N PRO A 301 -2.14 14.04 -29.09
CA PRO A 301 -3.25 14.14 -30.04
C PRO A 301 -4.04 15.43 -29.78
N LYS A 302 -4.03 16.35 -30.75
CA LYS A 302 -4.92 17.52 -30.73
C LYS A 302 -6.36 17.01 -30.88
N GLN A 303 -7.23 17.33 -29.95
CA GLN A 303 -8.68 17.20 -30.17
C GLN A 303 -9.07 18.11 -31.34
N GLY A 304 -9.99 17.63 -32.18
CA GLY A 304 -10.31 18.28 -33.45
C GLY A 304 -10.86 19.68 -33.25
N SER A 305 -10.31 20.66 -33.98
CA SER A 305 -10.96 21.94 -34.19
C SER A 305 -12.29 21.71 -34.89
N GLU A 306 -13.39 22.18 -34.31
CA GLU A 306 -14.69 22.16 -34.98
C GLU A 306 -14.59 22.89 -36.33
N SER A 307 -15.14 22.29 -37.38
CA SER A 307 -15.03 22.80 -38.74
C SER A 307 -15.96 24.00 -38.95
N PHE A 308 -15.52 25.18 -38.51
CA PHE A 308 -16.13 26.44 -38.88
C PHE A 308 -16.03 26.65 -40.39
N SER A 309 -17.14 26.45 -41.08
CA SER A 309 -17.29 26.73 -42.51
C SER A 309 -17.33 28.25 -42.74
N GLY A 310 -16.16 28.86 -42.94
CA GLY A 310 -15.99 30.22 -43.43
C GLY A 310 -15.31 30.22 -44.79
N GLU A 311 -15.88 30.92 -45.76
CA GLU A 311 -15.40 30.93 -47.15
C GLU A 311 -14.28 31.96 -47.39
N GLY A 312 -13.32 31.61 -48.24
CA GLY A 312 -12.49 32.57 -48.99
C GLY A 312 -11.03 32.75 -48.52
N GLY A 313 -10.08 32.47 -49.43
CA GLY A 313 -8.66 32.82 -49.29
C GLY A 313 -7.72 31.66 -49.61
N GLU A 314 -7.16 31.64 -50.81
CA GLU A 314 -6.03 30.77 -51.17
C GLU A 314 -4.72 31.40 -50.69
N GLU A 315 -3.88 30.66 -49.96
CA GLU A 315 -2.43 30.51 -50.22
C GLU A 315 -1.74 29.52 -49.23
N ASP A 316 -0.91 28.65 -49.80
CA ASP A 316 0.09 27.74 -49.22
C ASP A 316 0.07 27.36 -47.72
N LYS A 317 -0.24 26.08 -47.47
CA LYS A 317 0.71 25.21 -46.73
C LYS A 317 0.57 23.72 -47.08
N ILE A 318 1.64 23.15 -47.61
CA ILE A 318 1.73 21.74 -48.01
C ILE A 318 1.71 20.85 -46.76
N ILE A 319 0.65 20.05 -46.61
CA ILE A 319 0.64 18.85 -45.78
C ILE A 319 0.57 17.66 -46.76
N PRO A 320 1.46 16.65 -46.66
CA PRO A 320 1.43 15.52 -47.59
C PRO A 320 0.18 14.67 -47.36
N GLU A 321 -0.73 14.65 -48.34
CA GLU A 321 -1.88 13.77 -48.33
C GLU A 321 -1.46 12.30 -48.38
N ASN A 322 -1.81 11.54 -47.35
CA ASN A 322 -2.16 10.13 -47.47
C ASN A 322 -2.89 9.64 -46.20
N SER A 323 -3.79 8.66 -46.39
CA SER A 323 -4.57 7.96 -45.36
C SER A 323 -5.49 8.78 -44.43
N ILE A 324 -6.52 9.41 -45.00
CA ILE A 324 -7.85 9.47 -44.35
C ILE A 324 -8.83 8.60 -45.15
N ALA A 325 -8.88 7.32 -44.81
CA ALA A 325 -9.99 6.44 -45.17
C ALA A 325 -10.94 6.38 -43.96
N ALA A 326 -12.13 6.96 -44.08
CA ALA A 326 -13.14 6.87 -43.03
C ALA A 326 -13.64 5.42 -42.92
N GLY A 327 -13.30 4.71 -41.84
CA GLY A 327 -13.75 3.31 -41.69
C GLY A 327 -13.01 2.40 -40.71
N SER A 328 -11.82 2.74 -40.18
CA SER A 328 -11.17 1.92 -39.15
C SER A 328 -10.10 2.69 -38.35
N CYS A 329 -10.45 3.14 -37.14
CA CYS A 329 -9.52 3.75 -36.19
C CYS A 329 -8.70 2.68 -35.43
N ASP A 330 -7.63 2.20 -36.05
CA ASP A 330 -6.68 1.26 -35.44
C ASP A 330 -5.95 1.92 -34.24
N PRO A 331 -5.93 1.35 -33.02
CA PRO A 331 -5.38 2.02 -31.83
C PRO A 331 -3.91 2.48 -31.93
N GLU A 332 -3.09 1.82 -32.75
CA GLU A 332 -1.68 2.22 -32.93
C GLU A 332 -1.54 3.60 -33.61
N SER A 333 -2.57 4.06 -34.33
CA SER A 333 -2.56 5.36 -35.03
C SER A 333 -2.51 6.59 -34.11
N LEU A 334 -2.85 6.42 -32.82
CA LEU A 334 -2.92 7.48 -31.82
C LEU A 334 -1.60 7.68 -31.05
N PHE A 335 -0.83 6.61 -30.80
CA PHE A 335 0.48 6.68 -30.13
C PHE A 335 1.61 6.80 -31.14
N ARG A 336 1.69 7.94 -31.83
CA ARG A 336 2.76 8.20 -32.80
C ARG A 336 4.07 8.53 -32.07
N GLU A 337 4.98 7.55 -32.02
CA GLU A 337 6.37 7.75 -31.60
C GLU A 337 7.05 8.69 -32.63
N GLY A 338 7.58 9.81 -32.14
CA GLY A 338 8.23 10.86 -32.94
C GLY A 338 9.71 10.58 -33.13
N LEU A 339 10.48 10.80 -32.06
CA LEU A 339 11.93 10.65 -32.00
C LEU A 339 12.32 9.69 -30.85
N SER A 340 13.39 8.90 -31.04
CA SER A 340 13.76 7.77 -30.16
C SER A 340 15.27 7.54 -30.20
N TRP A 341 15.99 7.68 -29.08
CA TRP A 341 17.47 7.57 -29.05
C TRP A 341 18.03 7.03 -27.73
N GLN A 342 19.30 6.61 -27.73
CA GLN A 342 19.97 6.01 -26.59
C GLN A 342 20.68 7.07 -25.73
N ALA A 343 19.95 7.68 -24.80
CA ALA A 343 20.47 8.76 -23.95
C ALA A 343 21.55 8.30 -22.96
N HIS A 344 21.33 7.15 -22.31
CA HIS A 344 22.19 6.57 -21.28
C HIS A 344 22.38 5.06 -21.51
N ARG A 345 23.38 4.46 -20.85
CA ARG A 345 23.55 2.98 -20.79
C ARG A 345 22.80 2.33 -19.62
N THR A 346 22.26 3.16 -18.75
CA THR A 346 21.57 2.89 -17.49
C THR A 346 20.20 3.57 -17.52
N PRO A 347 19.23 3.19 -16.65
CA PRO A 347 17.89 3.77 -16.62
C PRO A 347 17.85 5.30 -16.61
N VAL A 348 16.90 5.90 -17.34
CA VAL A 348 16.64 7.35 -17.27
C VAL A 348 15.80 7.64 -16.03
N LEU A 349 16.45 7.97 -14.91
CA LEU A 349 15.80 8.12 -13.61
C LEU A 349 14.98 9.40 -13.49
N SER A 350 15.50 10.50 -14.04
CA SER A 350 14.88 11.83 -13.98
C SER A 350 15.07 12.57 -15.30
N MET A 351 14.13 13.48 -15.60
CA MET A 351 14.08 14.29 -16.81
C MET A 351 13.40 15.62 -16.49
N ILE A 352 13.90 16.73 -17.04
CA ILE A 352 13.21 18.02 -17.10
C ILE A 352 13.43 18.67 -18.47
N ILE A 353 12.61 19.67 -18.78
CA ILE A 353 12.80 20.63 -19.86
C ILE A 353 13.06 22.00 -19.20
N THR A 354 14.03 22.75 -19.71
CA THR A 354 14.36 24.09 -19.20
C THR A 354 13.57 25.20 -19.91
N SER A 355 13.65 26.43 -19.40
CA SER A 355 13.18 27.65 -20.08
C SER A 355 13.78 27.90 -21.47
N TYR A 356 14.83 27.18 -21.86
CA TYR A 356 15.47 27.25 -23.18
C TYR A 356 15.15 26.05 -24.09
N GLY A 357 14.22 25.18 -23.69
CA GLY A 357 13.87 23.96 -24.42
C GLY A 357 14.84 22.79 -24.24
N ASP A 358 16.02 23.01 -23.66
CA ASP A 358 16.98 21.92 -23.37
C ASP A 358 16.34 20.81 -22.54
N ILE A 359 16.48 19.56 -22.99
CA ILE A 359 16.12 18.36 -22.21
C ILE A 359 17.32 17.96 -21.36
N TRP A 360 17.19 17.98 -20.04
CA TRP A 360 18.20 17.47 -19.11
C TRP A 360 17.73 16.13 -18.53
N THR A 361 18.63 15.14 -18.45
CA THR A 361 18.32 13.85 -17.79
C THR A 361 19.42 13.34 -16.86
N GLY A 362 18.96 12.75 -15.77
CA GLY A 362 19.77 12.11 -14.74
C GLY A 362 19.65 10.59 -14.77
N SER A 363 20.76 9.90 -14.50
CA SER A 363 20.83 8.44 -14.46
C SER A 363 21.59 7.93 -13.22
N GLU A 364 21.77 6.61 -13.14
CA GLU A 364 22.49 5.92 -12.07
C GLU A 364 23.96 6.36 -12.00
N GLY A 365 24.57 6.25 -10.81
CA GLY A 365 25.99 6.57 -10.60
C GLY A 365 26.36 8.05 -10.77
N GLY A 366 25.37 8.95 -10.86
CA GLY A 366 25.58 10.40 -10.93
C GLY A 366 25.86 10.94 -12.32
N VAL A 367 25.48 10.22 -13.38
CA VAL A 367 25.54 10.73 -14.77
C VAL A 367 24.44 11.75 -15.01
N LEU A 368 24.82 12.93 -15.51
CA LEU A 368 23.92 14.04 -15.85
C LEU A 368 24.28 14.56 -17.25
N LYS A 369 23.27 14.67 -18.12
CA LYS A 369 23.42 15.11 -19.51
C LYS A 369 22.34 16.11 -19.91
N ALA A 370 22.69 17.06 -20.77
CA ALA A 370 21.77 18.02 -21.37
C ALA A 370 21.80 17.94 -22.91
N TRP A 371 20.64 17.95 -23.55
CA TRP A 371 20.47 17.99 -25.00
C TRP A 371 20.01 19.39 -25.43
N PRO A 372 20.75 20.09 -26.31
CA PRO A 372 20.36 21.42 -26.79
C PRO A 372 19.06 21.40 -27.59
N TRP A 373 18.15 22.35 -27.32
CA TRP A 373 16.88 22.47 -28.06
C TRP A 373 17.09 22.51 -29.57
N GLU A 374 18.08 23.28 -30.06
CA GLU A 374 18.32 23.51 -31.49
C GLU A 374 18.84 22.25 -32.21
N SER A 375 19.15 21.19 -31.48
CA SER A 375 19.46 19.85 -32.04
C SER A 375 18.24 18.95 -32.08
N ILE A 376 17.36 19.07 -31.07
CA ILE A 376 16.09 18.34 -30.98
C ILE A 376 15.13 18.86 -32.04
N GLU A 377 14.90 20.17 -32.08
CA GLU A 377 14.05 20.88 -33.03
C GLU A 377 14.33 20.51 -34.48
N LYS A 378 15.58 20.67 -34.92
CA LYS A 378 16.02 20.29 -36.29
C LYS A 378 15.74 18.83 -36.60
N SER A 379 15.80 17.96 -35.59
CA SER A 379 15.57 16.51 -35.73
C SER A 379 14.09 16.13 -35.67
N LEU A 380 13.21 17.00 -35.16
CA LEU A 380 11.75 16.87 -35.25
C LEU A 380 11.20 17.30 -36.61
N PHE A 381 11.93 18.12 -37.37
CA PHE A 381 11.56 18.55 -38.73
C PHE A 381 12.04 17.61 -39.86
N LEU A 382 12.88 16.60 -39.56
CA LEU A 382 13.32 15.59 -40.53
C LEU A 382 12.20 14.58 -40.84
N THR A 383 12.21 13.99 -42.05
CA THR A 383 11.12 13.13 -42.49
C THR A 383 11.10 11.76 -41.80
N ILE A 384 10.04 10.96 -42.03
CA ILE A 384 9.91 9.61 -41.44
C ILE A 384 11.05 8.69 -41.89
N GLU A 385 11.51 8.86 -43.12
CA GLU A 385 12.61 8.15 -43.76
C GLU A 385 13.96 8.53 -43.14
N GLU A 386 14.11 9.78 -42.72
CA GLU A 386 15.32 10.35 -42.11
C GLU A 386 15.43 10.13 -40.60
N ARG A 387 14.39 9.57 -39.94
CA ARG A 387 14.32 9.35 -38.48
C ARG A 387 15.55 8.70 -37.86
N HIS A 388 16.24 7.81 -38.58
CA HIS A 388 17.47 7.20 -38.08
C HIS A 388 18.64 8.20 -37.99
N MET A 389 18.77 9.11 -38.97
CA MET A 389 19.73 10.21 -38.93
C MET A 389 19.33 11.23 -37.85
N ALA A 390 18.04 11.56 -37.74
CA ALA A 390 17.51 12.42 -36.67
C ALA A 390 17.89 11.91 -35.27
N ALA A 391 17.66 10.61 -35.00
CA ALA A 391 18.03 9.97 -33.76
C ALA A 391 19.55 10.01 -33.50
N LEU A 392 20.37 9.74 -34.51
CA LEU A 392 21.84 9.77 -34.40
C LEU A 392 22.42 11.19 -34.20
N LEU A 393 21.75 12.22 -34.71
CA LEU A 393 22.13 13.62 -34.49
C LEU A 393 21.87 14.01 -33.02
N VAL A 394 20.69 13.71 -32.49
CA VAL A 394 20.36 13.98 -31.07
C VAL A 394 21.16 13.09 -30.11
N GLU A 395 21.42 11.83 -30.45
CA GLU A 395 22.28 10.95 -29.63
C GLU A 395 23.72 11.48 -29.48
N ARG A 396 24.18 12.33 -30.41
CA ARG A 396 25.53 12.92 -30.43
C ARG A 396 25.60 14.38 -29.99
N SER A 397 24.47 15.06 -29.81
CA SER A 397 24.43 16.50 -29.47
C SER A 397 24.54 16.81 -27.97
N TYR A 398 24.54 15.79 -27.09
CA TYR A 398 24.51 16.00 -25.65
C TYR A 398 25.80 16.62 -25.09
N VAL A 399 25.63 17.41 -24.04
CA VAL A 399 26.72 17.87 -23.17
C VAL A 399 26.75 16.98 -21.92
N ASP A 400 27.91 16.37 -21.63
CA ASP A 400 28.13 15.61 -20.40
C ASP A 400 28.58 16.55 -19.28
N LEU A 401 27.64 16.92 -18.40
CA LEU A 401 27.87 17.92 -17.36
C LEU A 401 28.75 17.39 -16.23
N ARG A 402 28.81 16.06 -16.05
CA ARG A 402 29.71 15.42 -15.09
C ARG A 402 31.17 15.51 -15.56
N SER A 403 31.41 15.36 -16.85
CA SER A 403 32.75 15.49 -17.45
C SER A 403 33.33 16.90 -17.30
N GLN A 404 32.50 17.94 -17.48
CA GLN A 404 32.90 19.35 -17.36
C GLN A 404 33.39 19.72 -15.95
N VAL A 405 32.90 19.03 -14.92
CA VAL A 405 33.28 19.25 -13.51
C VAL A 405 34.24 18.18 -12.98
N THR A 406 34.96 17.51 -13.88
CA THR A 406 35.97 16.50 -13.57
C THR A 406 37.36 17.00 -13.98
N VAL A 407 38.13 17.51 -13.01
CA VAL A 407 39.48 18.06 -13.22
C VAL A 407 40.52 17.04 -12.74
N ASN A 408 41.52 16.73 -13.56
CA ASN A 408 42.58 15.76 -13.25
C ASN A 408 42.05 14.37 -12.81
N GLY A 409 40.87 13.97 -13.29
CA GLY A 409 40.19 12.72 -12.92
C GLY A 409 39.39 12.79 -11.61
N VAL A 410 39.46 13.89 -10.86
CA VAL A 410 38.65 14.13 -9.65
C VAL A 410 37.37 14.87 -10.03
N CYS A 411 36.22 14.24 -9.77
CA CYS A 411 34.91 14.84 -10.02
C CYS A 411 34.40 15.55 -8.76
N SER A 412 33.97 16.81 -8.90
CA SER A 412 33.35 17.59 -7.82
C SER A 412 31.99 17.01 -7.36
N LEU A 413 31.36 16.15 -8.17
CA LEU A 413 30.07 15.54 -7.87
C LEU A 413 30.22 14.11 -7.31
N PRO A 414 29.44 13.73 -6.28
CA PRO A 414 29.37 12.34 -5.85
C PRO A 414 28.87 11.42 -6.98
N ALA A 415 29.31 10.16 -6.97
CA ALA A 415 28.88 9.13 -7.93
C ALA A 415 27.59 8.44 -7.46
N VAL A 416 26.52 9.23 -7.30
CA VAL A 416 25.22 8.79 -6.76
C VAL A 416 24.07 9.17 -7.68
N ASP A 417 23.08 8.30 -7.78
CA ASP A 417 21.94 8.40 -8.69
C ASP A 417 21.26 9.78 -8.67
N ILE A 418 21.09 10.38 -9.85
CA ILE A 418 20.33 11.63 -10.01
C ILE A 418 18.84 11.30 -10.08
N LYS A 419 18.23 11.12 -8.91
CA LYS A 419 16.82 10.72 -8.73
C LYS A 419 15.83 11.86 -9.03
N TYR A 420 16.24 13.11 -8.82
CA TYR A 420 15.37 14.27 -9.02
C TYR A 420 16.08 15.35 -9.84
N LEU A 421 15.33 15.94 -10.76
CA LEU A 421 15.69 17.14 -11.51
C LEU A 421 14.54 18.15 -11.39
N LEU A 422 14.88 19.43 -11.34
CA LEU A 422 13.92 20.53 -11.22
C LEU A 422 14.46 21.75 -11.97
N SER A 423 13.64 22.37 -12.82
CA SER A 423 14.00 23.60 -13.53
C SER A 423 13.40 24.82 -12.82
N ASP A 424 14.26 25.73 -12.38
CA ASP A 424 13.87 27.09 -11.98
C ASP A 424 13.97 28.00 -13.20
N ASN A 425 12.87 28.05 -13.95
CA ASN A 425 12.74 28.88 -15.14
C ASN A 425 12.81 30.39 -14.81
N SER A 426 12.50 30.78 -13.57
CA SER A 426 12.49 32.20 -13.15
C SER A 426 13.90 32.75 -12.90
N ARG A 427 14.83 31.90 -12.45
CA ARG A 427 16.23 32.27 -12.17
C ARG A 427 17.23 31.66 -13.16
N SER A 428 16.73 30.96 -14.19
CA SER A 428 17.54 30.23 -15.18
C SER A 428 18.52 29.24 -14.55
N LYS A 429 18.00 28.37 -13.67
CA LYS A 429 18.80 27.35 -12.98
C LYS A 429 18.19 25.95 -13.08
N VAL A 430 19.03 24.92 -13.06
CA VAL A 430 18.61 23.53 -12.85
C VAL A 430 19.13 23.03 -11.51
N TRP A 431 18.27 22.35 -10.75
CA TRP A 431 18.66 21.59 -9.56
C TRP A 431 18.69 20.11 -9.91
N SER A 432 19.78 19.43 -9.56
CA SER A 432 19.91 17.97 -9.64
C SER A 432 20.16 17.40 -8.24
N ALA A 433 19.35 16.43 -7.80
CA ALA A 433 19.45 15.87 -6.46
C ALA A 433 19.52 14.33 -6.46
N GLY A 434 20.42 13.83 -5.61
CA GLY A 434 20.44 12.44 -5.17
C GLY A 434 19.61 12.25 -3.90
N SER A 435 19.99 11.27 -3.06
CA SER A 435 19.27 10.98 -1.81
C SER A 435 19.76 11.78 -0.60
N LEU A 436 20.93 12.42 -0.67
CA LEU A 436 21.57 13.17 0.42
C LEU A 436 22.25 14.48 -0.04
N THR A 437 22.37 14.69 -1.35
CA THR A 437 23.23 15.71 -1.96
C THR A 437 22.51 16.38 -3.13
N PHE A 438 22.72 17.69 -3.25
CA PHE A 438 22.14 18.58 -4.24
C PHE A 438 23.26 19.28 -5.02
N ALA A 439 23.03 19.52 -6.31
CA ALA A 439 23.87 20.38 -7.13
C ALA A 439 23.01 21.35 -7.93
N LEU A 440 23.46 22.60 -8.01
CA LEU A 440 22.79 23.73 -8.61
C LEU A 440 23.57 24.21 -9.83
N TRP A 441 22.89 24.40 -10.96
CA TRP A 441 23.49 24.66 -12.27
C TRP A 441 22.88 25.90 -12.92
N ASP A 442 23.65 26.62 -13.73
CA ASP A 442 23.15 27.62 -14.68
C ASP A 442 22.49 26.87 -15.86
N SER A 443 21.20 27.13 -16.14
CA SER A 443 20.48 26.36 -17.17
C SER A 443 20.87 26.71 -18.60
N ARG A 444 21.52 27.86 -18.84
CA ARG A 444 21.91 28.34 -20.17
C ARG A 444 23.35 27.98 -20.53
N LYS A 445 24.27 28.26 -19.61
CA LYS A 445 25.69 27.96 -19.77
C LYS A 445 26.02 26.50 -19.43
N ARG A 446 25.15 25.85 -18.66
CA ARG A 446 25.31 24.49 -18.15
C ARG A 446 26.46 24.34 -17.14
N GLU A 447 26.89 25.47 -16.54
CA GLU A 447 27.94 25.59 -15.52
C GLU A 447 27.43 25.16 -14.12
N LEU A 448 28.28 24.50 -13.33
CA LEU A 448 27.99 24.14 -11.94
C LEU A 448 28.21 25.34 -11.00
N LEU A 449 27.18 25.72 -10.26
CA LEU A 449 27.17 26.89 -9.37
C LEU A 449 27.42 26.54 -7.90
N LYS A 450 26.90 25.40 -7.41
CA LYS A 450 26.98 25.00 -6.00
C LYS A 450 26.76 23.49 -5.84
N VAL A 451 27.41 22.87 -4.87
CA VAL A 451 27.12 21.49 -4.40
C VAL A 451 26.96 21.52 -2.88
N PHE A 452 25.90 20.91 -2.35
CA PHE A 452 25.58 20.94 -0.92
C PHE A 452 24.81 19.69 -0.46
N ASN A 453 24.90 19.39 0.83
CA ASN A 453 24.18 18.27 1.45
C ASN A 453 22.77 18.67 1.95
N ILE A 454 22.03 17.71 2.50
CA ILE A 454 20.69 17.91 3.08
C ILE A 454 20.65 18.86 4.30
N ASP A 455 21.80 19.18 4.88
CA ASP A 455 21.96 20.19 5.93
C ASP A 455 22.38 21.56 5.41
N GLY A 456 22.46 21.74 4.09
CA GLY A 456 22.84 22.99 3.44
C GLY A 456 24.33 23.32 3.51
N GLN A 457 25.16 22.38 4.01
CA GLN A 457 26.61 22.53 4.04
C GLN A 457 27.17 22.33 2.64
N VAL A 458 28.04 23.24 2.19
CA VAL A 458 28.66 23.20 0.86
C VAL A 458 29.77 22.14 0.84
N GLU A 459 29.76 21.27 -0.16
CA GLU A 459 30.81 20.25 -0.34
C GLU A 459 32.04 20.83 -1.06
N ASN A 460 32.89 21.53 -0.32
CA ASN A 460 34.19 22.01 -0.81
C ASN A 460 35.16 20.84 -1.06
N ARG A 461 35.05 20.19 -2.23
CA ARG A 461 35.98 19.15 -2.71
C ARG A 461 37.16 19.69 -3.53
N VAL A 462 37.30 21.02 -3.63
CA VAL A 462 38.21 21.69 -4.58
C VAL A 462 39.66 21.75 -4.06
N ASP A 463 39.86 21.89 -2.74
CA ASP A 463 41.17 22.28 -2.17
C ASP A 463 42.22 21.15 -2.10
N VAL A 464 41.83 19.89 -2.31
CA VAL A 464 42.73 18.72 -2.17
C VAL A 464 43.76 18.63 -3.32
N ALA A 465 43.56 19.36 -4.42
CA ALA A 465 44.42 19.31 -5.60
C ALA A 465 45.64 20.25 -5.58
N GLN A 466 45.75 21.16 -4.60
CA GLN A 466 46.82 22.18 -4.57
C GLN A 466 47.90 21.93 -3.49
N SER A 467 47.72 20.96 -2.59
CA SER A 467 48.61 20.74 -1.44
C SER A 467 49.60 19.56 -1.61
N GLN A 468 50.04 19.28 -2.84
CA GLN A 468 51.04 18.22 -3.13
C GLN A 468 52.28 18.69 -3.92
N GLU A 469 52.41 19.99 -4.19
CA GLU A 469 53.70 20.60 -4.53
C GLU A 469 54.18 21.43 -3.32
N ILE A 470 55.49 21.52 -3.12
CA ILE A 470 56.18 22.03 -1.90
C ILE A 470 56.23 21.01 -0.73
N HIS A 471 56.99 19.92 -0.92
CA HIS A 471 58.11 19.58 -0.01
C HIS A 471 59.03 18.52 -0.64
N VAL A 472 60.18 18.97 -1.13
CA VAL A 472 61.34 18.14 -1.48
C VAL A 472 62.56 18.85 -0.86
N GLU A 473 63.60 18.10 -0.51
CA GLU A 473 64.72 18.51 0.36
C GLU A 473 64.25 18.60 1.85
N ASP A 474 65.04 18.16 2.84
CA ASP A 474 66.51 18.09 2.90
C ASP A 474 67.10 16.77 3.51
N GLU A 475 68.44 16.70 3.57
CA GLU A 475 69.39 15.67 4.04
C GLU A 475 69.23 15.16 5.51
N MET A 476 69.98 14.15 6.04
CA MET A 476 70.66 12.92 5.54
C MET A 476 71.38 12.23 6.75
N LYS A 477 71.64 10.90 6.71
CA LYS A 477 72.40 10.09 7.72
C LYS A 477 71.66 9.95 9.09
N VAL A 478 71.86 8.93 9.94
CA VAL A 478 73.03 8.10 10.30
C VAL A 478 72.67 6.61 10.47
N LYS A 479 73.64 5.71 10.28
CA LYS A 479 73.57 4.28 10.68
C LYS A 479 74.34 4.03 11.98
N LEU A 480 73.83 3.20 12.88
CA LEU A 480 74.67 2.32 13.72
C LEU A 480 73.92 1.03 14.16
N THR A 481 74.61 0.12 14.86
CA THR A 481 74.43 -1.34 14.72
C THR A 481 73.97 -2.11 15.97
N LYS A 482 73.43 -3.32 15.72
CA LYS A 482 73.51 -4.56 16.55
C LYS A 482 72.68 -4.70 17.85
N LYS A 483 71.65 -5.56 17.75
CA LYS A 483 71.57 -6.92 18.38
C LYS A 483 71.77 -7.05 19.91
N GLU A 484 70.69 -7.35 20.65
CA GLU A 484 70.49 -8.69 21.26
C GLU A 484 69.05 -8.99 21.76
N LYS A 485 68.82 -10.23 22.23
CA LYS A 485 67.50 -10.75 22.69
C LYS A 485 67.46 -10.86 24.22
N SER A 486 66.36 -10.43 24.83
CA SER A 486 65.70 -11.14 25.95
C SER A 486 64.28 -10.60 26.17
N GLY A 487 63.48 -11.27 27.00
CA GLY A 487 62.17 -10.78 27.48
C GLY A 487 60.96 -11.44 26.81
N SER A 488 60.39 -12.45 27.48
CA SER A 488 59.06 -12.97 27.14
C SER A 488 57.98 -11.95 27.52
N MET A 489 57.07 -11.64 26.60
CA MET A 489 55.87 -10.82 26.87
C MET A 489 54.65 -11.50 26.25
N SER A 490 53.64 -11.73 27.10
CA SER A 490 52.52 -12.64 26.79
C SER A 490 51.68 -12.20 25.58
N PHE A 491 51.23 -13.19 24.81
CA PHE A 491 50.29 -13.05 23.69
C PHE A 491 49.03 -12.25 24.08
N PHE A 492 48.56 -12.41 25.33
CA PHE A 492 47.41 -11.71 25.89
C PHE A 492 47.59 -10.19 26.08
N GLN A 493 48.83 -9.68 26.11
CA GLN A 493 49.07 -8.23 26.20
C GLN A 493 48.80 -7.53 24.85
N ARG A 494 49.13 -8.20 23.74
CA ARG A 494 48.97 -7.64 22.38
C ARG A 494 47.50 -7.62 21.94
N SER A 495 46.74 -8.67 22.25
CA SER A 495 45.30 -8.71 21.92
C SER A 495 44.52 -7.61 22.62
N ARG A 496 44.85 -7.29 23.89
CA ARG A 496 44.17 -6.23 24.65
C ARG A 496 44.39 -4.83 24.08
N ASN A 497 45.62 -4.49 23.68
CA ASN A 497 45.92 -3.19 23.06
C ASN A 497 45.35 -3.11 21.63
N ALA A 498 45.34 -4.21 20.87
CA ALA A 498 44.67 -4.29 19.58
C ALA A 498 43.15 -4.12 19.72
N LEU A 499 42.52 -4.71 20.75
CA LEU A 499 41.09 -4.52 21.04
C LEU A 499 40.75 -3.08 21.40
N ILE A 500 41.59 -2.38 22.18
CA ILE A 500 41.35 -0.97 22.55
C ILE A 500 41.51 -0.06 21.33
N GLY A 501 42.55 -0.26 20.51
CA GLY A 501 42.73 0.46 19.25
C GLY A 501 41.59 0.21 18.25
N ALA A 502 41.10 -1.04 18.15
CA ALA A 502 39.94 -1.41 17.36
C ALA A 502 38.65 -0.82 17.94
N ALA A 503 38.48 -0.79 19.27
CA ALA A 503 37.31 -0.21 19.92
C ALA A 503 37.22 1.31 19.69
N ASP A 504 38.33 2.06 19.69
CA ASP A 504 38.33 3.49 19.37
C ASP A 504 38.38 3.79 17.86
N ALA A 505 38.77 2.82 17.02
CA ALA A 505 38.47 2.87 15.59
C ALA A 505 36.96 2.70 15.36
N VAL A 506 36.34 1.68 15.95
CA VAL A 506 34.88 1.44 15.92
C VAL A 506 34.10 2.57 16.57
N ARG A 507 34.58 3.19 17.65
CA ARG A 507 33.92 4.35 18.29
C ARG A 507 33.96 5.58 17.39
N ARG A 508 35.08 5.83 16.67
CA ARG A 508 35.18 6.91 15.68
C ARG A 508 34.42 6.63 14.39
N VAL A 509 34.33 5.36 13.96
CA VAL A 509 33.48 4.94 12.84
C VAL A 509 32.00 5.02 13.22
N ALA A 510 31.62 4.66 14.44
CA ALA A 510 30.26 4.87 14.96
C ALA A 510 29.92 6.35 15.05
N GLN A 511 30.81 7.19 15.61
CA GLN A 511 30.62 8.65 15.65
C GLN A 511 30.56 9.31 14.25
N LYS A 512 31.14 8.70 13.21
CA LYS A 512 30.93 9.09 11.80
C LYS A 512 29.76 8.37 11.11
N GLY A 513 29.18 7.34 11.73
CA GLY A 513 28.11 6.50 11.19
C GLY A 513 26.73 6.72 11.83
N THR A 514 26.64 7.51 12.90
CA THR A 514 25.36 7.87 13.57
C THR A 514 24.83 9.25 13.17
N PHE A 515 25.31 9.85 12.08
CA PHE A 515 24.80 11.09 11.53
C PHE A 515 24.42 10.90 10.05
N GLY A 516 23.11 10.78 9.76
CA GLY A 516 22.56 10.91 8.40
C GLY A 516 21.68 9.76 7.85
N GLU A 517 21.53 8.63 8.55
CA GLU A 517 20.74 7.49 8.02
C GLU A 517 19.23 7.76 7.93
N ASP A 518 18.65 8.51 8.88
CA ASP A 518 17.19 8.70 9.03
C ASP A 518 16.57 9.67 8.01
N ARG A 519 17.39 10.55 7.41
CA ARG A 519 16.93 11.69 6.62
C ARG A 519 17.52 11.68 5.20
N LYS A 520 16.77 11.09 4.28
CA LYS A 520 17.06 10.99 2.85
C LYS A 520 16.00 11.75 2.05
N THR A 521 16.42 12.48 1.01
CA THR A 521 15.53 13.20 0.09
C THR A 521 14.72 12.20 -0.74
N GLU A 522 13.38 12.33 -0.67
CA GLU A 522 12.42 11.44 -1.32
C GLU A 522 11.44 12.19 -2.27
N ALA A 523 11.32 13.51 -2.12
CA ALA A 523 10.63 14.41 -3.05
C ALA A 523 11.33 15.77 -3.17
N LEU A 524 11.15 16.45 -4.31
CA LEU A 524 11.71 17.77 -4.64
C LEU A 524 10.70 18.53 -5.53
N MET A 525 10.51 19.84 -5.31
CA MET A 525 9.57 20.71 -6.04
C MET A 525 9.98 22.19 -5.99
N ILE A 526 9.38 23.02 -6.85
CA ILE A 526 9.35 24.49 -6.74
C ILE A 526 7.93 24.95 -6.37
N ALA A 527 7.83 25.98 -5.54
CA ALA A 527 6.58 26.67 -5.20
C ALA A 527 6.44 27.99 -5.99
N MET A 528 5.25 28.63 -5.98
CA MET A 528 4.98 29.78 -6.86
C MET A 528 5.72 31.08 -6.48
N ASP A 529 6.16 31.18 -5.23
CA ASP A 529 7.10 32.19 -4.70
C ASP A 529 8.55 31.94 -5.19
N GLY A 530 8.78 30.83 -5.89
CA GLY A 530 10.07 30.35 -6.33
C GLY A 530 10.90 29.74 -5.20
N MET A 531 10.33 29.45 -4.02
CA MET A 531 11.03 28.66 -3.00
C MET A 531 11.09 27.19 -3.42
N ILE A 532 12.20 26.53 -3.09
CA ILE A 532 12.38 25.10 -3.37
C ILE A 532 12.02 24.33 -2.11
N TRP A 533 11.31 23.21 -2.27
CA TRP A 533 10.90 22.36 -1.15
C TRP A 533 11.32 20.92 -1.37
N THR A 534 11.76 20.26 -0.30
CA THR A 534 12.18 18.85 -0.31
C THR A 534 11.52 18.06 0.80
N GLY A 535 10.95 16.90 0.45
CA GLY A 535 10.35 15.97 1.40
C GLY A 535 11.30 14.82 1.75
N CYS A 536 11.35 14.46 3.04
CA CYS A 536 12.32 13.51 3.59
C CYS A 536 11.72 12.17 4.05
N SER A 537 12.58 11.15 4.18
CA SER A 537 12.24 9.79 4.64
C SER A 537 11.69 9.70 6.07
N ASN A 538 12.01 10.67 6.93
CA ASN A 538 11.47 10.83 8.29
C ASN A 538 10.15 11.64 8.34
N GLY A 539 9.62 12.07 7.18
CA GLY A 539 8.39 12.86 7.09
C GLY A 539 8.56 14.38 7.23
N SER A 540 9.77 14.89 7.48
CA SER A 540 10.01 16.34 7.52
C SER A 540 10.16 16.96 6.13
N LEU A 541 9.90 18.27 6.08
CA LEU A 541 9.90 19.13 4.91
C LEU A 541 10.93 20.24 5.13
N LEU A 542 11.80 20.44 4.14
CA LEU A 542 12.83 21.49 4.19
C LEU A 542 12.54 22.51 3.06
N GLN A 543 12.51 23.79 3.42
CA GLN A 543 12.43 24.89 2.45
C GLN A 543 13.84 25.45 2.18
N TRP A 544 14.08 25.83 0.93
CA TRP A 544 15.34 26.39 0.45
C TRP A 544 15.10 27.61 -0.45
N ASP A 545 16.03 28.56 -0.44
CA ASP A 545 16.03 29.65 -1.43
C ASP A 545 16.46 29.14 -2.82
N GLY A 546 16.26 29.98 -3.85
CA GLY A 546 16.73 29.72 -5.22
C GLY A 546 18.27 29.69 -5.40
N ASN A 547 19.05 29.70 -4.31
CA ASN A 547 20.52 29.62 -4.29
C ASN A 547 21.03 28.41 -3.47
N GLY A 548 20.14 27.49 -3.05
CA GLY A 548 20.52 26.31 -2.29
C GLY A 548 20.89 26.61 -0.84
N ASN A 549 20.35 27.68 -0.24
CA ASN A 549 20.46 27.96 1.19
C ASN A 549 19.21 27.43 1.89
N ARG A 550 19.38 26.59 2.91
CA ARG A 550 18.27 26.04 3.71
C ARG A 550 17.67 27.15 4.59
N LEU A 551 16.36 27.29 4.58
CA LEU A 551 15.62 28.35 5.27
C LEU A 551 14.95 27.85 6.55
N HIS A 552 14.11 26.82 6.44
CA HIS A 552 13.40 26.25 7.58
C HIS A 552 13.21 24.73 7.44
N GLU A 553 12.77 24.09 8.53
CA GLU A 553 12.31 22.70 8.56
C GLU A 553 10.98 22.61 9.32
N ILE A 554 10.03 21.85 8.76
CA ILE A 554 8.69 21.62 9.33
C ILE A 554 8.39 20.12 9.30
N GLN A 555 7.67 19.59 10.30
CA GLN A 555 7.27 18.18 10.34
C GLN A 555 5.88 18.01 10.95
N HIS A 556 4.87 17.87 10.08
CA HIS A 556 3.46 17.59 10.46
C HIS A 556 3.09 16.10 10.44
N HIS A 557 4.05 15.22 10.12
CA HIS A 557 3.81 13.79 9.95
C HIS A 557 5.12 12.97 10.14
N SER A 558 5.00 11.72 10.60
CA SER A 558 6.13 10.82 10.91
C SER A 558 6.55 9.91 9.74
N SER A 559 5.58 9.48 8.91
CA SER A 559 5.85 8.71 7.69
C SER A 559 6.66 9.49 6.66
N ALA A 560 7.49 8.79 5.89
CA ALA A 560 8.20 9.32 4.73
C ALA A 560 7.28 10.06 3.74
N VAL A 561 7.71 11.24 3.29
CA VAL A 561 7.15 11.91 2.10
C VAL A 561 7.60 11.16 0.87
N LYS A 562 6.69 10.92 -0.10
CA LYS A 562 6.99 10.16 -1.33
C LYS A 562 6.63 10.90 -2.62
N SER A 563 5.81 11.96 -2.53
CA SER A 563 5.60 12.92 -3.61
C SER A 563 5.07 14.24 -3.08
N MET A 564 5.21 15.32 -3.85
CA MET A 564 4.70 16.65 -3.52
C MET A 564 4.32 17.40 -4.81
N CYS A 565 3.45 18.40 -4.72
CA CYS A 565 3.06 19.27 -5.83
C CYS A 565 2.61 20.65 -5.30
N ALA A 566 2.89 21.74 -6.01
CA ALA A 566 2.45 23.10 -5.65
C ALA A 566 1.38 23.59 -6.64
N PHE A 567 0.37 24.29 -6.13
CA PHE A 567 -0.59 25.02 -6.97
C PHE A 567 -1.10 26.26 -6.24
N GLY A 568 -0.90 27.44 -6.85
CA GLY A 568 -1.15 28.71 -6.17
C GLY A 568 -0.38 28.78 -4.84
N THR A 569 -1.05 29.29 -3.80
CA THR A 569 -0.54 29.34 -2.42
C THR A 569 -0.57 28.01 -1.67
N ARG A 570 -0.93 26.89 -2.31
CA ARG A 570 -1.09 25.58 -1.65
C ARG A 570 0.01 24.59 -2.04
N LEU A 571 0.67 24.03 -1.03
CA LEU A 571 1.59 22.89 -1.15
C LEU A 571 0.86 21.60 -0.77
N TRP A 572 0.88 20.63 -1.65
CA TRP A 572 0.28 19.31 -1.47
C TRP A 572 1.38 18.26 -1.26
N VAL A 573 1.24 17.43 -0.22
CA VAL A 573 2.30 16.51 0.24
C VAL A 573 1.73 15.11 0.42
N GLY A 574 2.29 14.13 -0.30
CA GLY A 574 1.85 12.73 -0.33
C GLY A 574 2.81 11.79 0.39
N TYR A 575 2.28 10.96 1.28
CA TYR A 575 3.06 10.14 2.24
C TYR A 575 3.05 8.64 1.92
N ILE A 576 3.98 7.89 2.53
CA ILE A 576 4.12 6.43 2.33
C ILE A 576 2.94 5.62 2.88
N ASN A 577 2.21 6.13 3.88
CA ASN A 577 0.98 5.50 4.38
C ASN A 577 -0.25 5.76 3.47
N GLY A 578 -0.12 6.62 2.45
CA GLY A 578 -1.20 6.99 1.54
C GLY A 578 -1.99 8.24 1.97
N THR A 579 -1.59 8.91 3.04
CA THR A 579 -2.12 10.22 3.43
C THR A 579 -1.66 11.30 2.45
N VAL A 580 -2.51 12.31 2.25
CA VAL A 580 -2.16 13.61 1.67
C VAL A 580 -2.39 14.68 2.73
N GLN A 581 -1.45 15.60 2.90
CA GLN A 581 -1.62 16.85 3.63
C GLN A 581 -1.53 18.04 2.66
N ILE A 582 -2.15 19.15 3.04
CA ILE A 582 -2.10 20.43 2.33
C ILE A 582 -1.68 21.51 3.32
N MET A 583 -0.77 22.36 2.90
CA MET A 583 -0.26 23.51 3.67
C MET A 583 -0.16 24.76 2.80
N ASP A 584 -0.01 25.92 3.42
CA ASP A 584 0.33 27.18 2.74
C ASP A 584 1.84 27.26 2.41
N LEU A 585 2.32 28.41 1.92
CA LEU A 585 3.73 28.63 1.56
C LEU A 585 4.63 28.91 2.78
N GLU A 586 4.00 29.23 3.90
CA GLU A 586 4.57 29.40 5.22
C GLU A 586 4.72 28.05 5.95
N GLY A 587 4.00 27.02 5.48
CA GLY A 587 4.05 25.64 5.95
C GLY A 587 3.05 25.31 7.06
N ASN A 588 2.02 26.13 7.29
CA ASN A 588 0.92 25.83 8.21
C ASN A 588 -0.03 24.80 7.59
N LEU A 589 -0.46 23.81 8.38
CA LEU A 589 -1.35 22.74 7.90
C LEU A 589 -2.78 23.27 7.66
N LEU A 590 -3.21 23.29 6.39
CA LEU A 590 -4.57 23.65 5.97
C LEU A 590 -5.54 22.46 6.05
N GLY A 591 -5.03 21.23 5.97
CA GLY A 591 -5.82 20.00 6.15
C GLY A 591 -5.08 18.75 5.69
N GLY A 592 -5.72 17.58 5.86
CA GLY A 592 -5.17 16.31 5.35
C GLY A 592 -6.12 15.13 5.52
N TRP A 593 -5.94 14.11 4.68
CA TRP A 593 -6.79 12.92 4.67
C TRP A 593 -6.08 11.70 4.05
N LEU A 594 -6.60 10.50 4.36
CA LEU A 594 -6.15 9.26 3.72
C LEU A 594 -6.62 9.21 2.26
N ALA A 595 -5.77 9.68 1.33
CA ALA A 595 -6.05 9.73 -0.10
C ALA A 595 -6.04 8.35 -0.76
N HIS A 596 -5.17 7.45 -0.29
CA HIS A 596 -4.96 6.09 -0.81
C HIS A 596 -4.67 5.12 0.35
N SER A 597 -4.89 3.81 0.19
CA SER A 597 -4.50 2.81 1.20
C SER A 597 -3.05 2.31 1.02
N GLY A 598 -2.13 3.22 0.68
CA GLY A 598 -0.76 2.89 0.30
C GLY A 598 -0.05 4.07 -0.38
N PRO A 599 1.29 4.00 -0.55
CA PRO A 599 2.16 5.15 -0.83
C PRO A 599 1.72 6.03 -1.99
N VAL A 600 1.62 7.35 -1.78
CA VAL A 600 1.38 8.33 -2.87
C VAL A 600 2.71 8.65 -3.57
N ILE A 601 2.93 8.13 -4.78
CA ILE A 601 4.23 8.17 -5.47
C ILE A 601 4.40 9.30 -6.48
N LYS A 602 3.30 9.88 -6.99
CA LYS A 602 3.30 11.08 -7.85
C LYS A 602 2.03 11.89 -7.62
N MET A 603 2.15 13.20 -7.82
CA MET A 603 1.07 14.19 -7.73
C MET A 603 1.25 15.19 -8.87
N PHE A 604 0.18 15.51 -9.62
CA PHE A 604 0.21 16.45 -10.74
C PHE A 604 -1.14 17.18 -10.86
N VAL A 605 -1.10 18.47 -11.20
CA VAL A 605 -2.28 19.27 -11.54
C VAL A 605 -2.74 18.97 -12.98
N GLY A 606 -4.04 18.95 -13.22
CA GLY A 606 -4.65 18.81 -14.53
C GLY A 606 -6.11 19.29 -14.55
N ALA A 607 -6.47 20.12 -15.52
CA ALA A 607 -7.74 20.87 -15.53
C ALA A 607 -8.00 21.53 -14.14
N SER A 608 -9.18 21.30 -13.55
CA SER A 608 -9.60 21.81 -12.24
C SER A 608 -9.16 20.96 -11.03
N HIS A 609 -8.36 19.92 -11.25
CA HIS A 609 -8.05 18.88 -10.26
C HIS A 609 -6.55 18.71 -10.01
N LEU A 610 -6.19 18.27 -8.80
CA LEU A 610 -4.91 17.61 -8.54
C LEU A 610 -5.11 16.09 -8.54
N PHE A 611 -4.37 15.40 -9.40
CA PHE A 611 -4.34 13.95 -9.47
C PHE A 611 -3.25 13.37 -8.57
N THR A 612 -3.58 12.29 -7.88
CA THR A 612 -2.66 11.50 -7.05
C THR A 612 -2.58 10.06 -7.57
N LEU A 613 -1.35 9.62 -7.87
CA LEU A 613 -1.03 8.24 -8.20
C LEU A 613 -0.36 7.58 -7.00
N ALA A 614 -0.90 6.45 -6.58
CA ALA A 614 -0.27 5.61 -5.57
C ALA A 614 0.52 4.45 -6.17
N SER A 615 1.52 3.91 -5.46
CA SER A 615 2.46 2.85 -5.89
C SER A 615 1.77 1.63 -6.51
N GLN A 616 0.61 1.35 -5.96
CA GLN A 616 -0.43 0.39 -6.32
C GLN A 616 -1.19 0.68 -7.64
N GLY A 617 -0.77 1.65 -8.45
CA GLY A 617 -1.33 1.94 -9.79
C GLY A 617 -2.71 2.59 -9.83
N GLY A 618 -3.30 2.98 -8.70
CA GLY A 618 -4.61 3.67 -8.62
C GLY A 618 -4.48 5.19 -8.72
N ILE A 619 -5.40 5.84 -9.43
CA ILE A 619 -5.40 7.29 -9.70
C ILE A 619 -6.70 7.92 -9.15
N ARG A 620 -6.55 8.99 -8.37
CA ARG A 620 -7.64 9.79 -7.77
C ARG A 620 -7.41 11.28 -7.99
N GLY A 621 -8.42 11.99 -8.50
CA GLY A 621 -8.44 13.45 -8.58
C GLY A 621 -9.15 14.07 -7.38
N TRP A 622 -8.64 15.22 -6.92
CA TRP A 622 -9.20 16.06 -5.86
C TRP A 622 -9.36 17.48 -6.41
N SER A 623 -10.34 18.26 -5.96
CA SER A 623 -10.45 19.67 -6.39
C SER A 623 -9.23 20.46 -5.91
N LEU A 624 -8.71 21.35 -6.76
CA LEU A 624 -7.61 22.25 -6.39
C LEU A 624 -7.98 23.20 -5.22
N THR A 625 -9.28 23.38 -4.97
CA THR A 625 -9.81 24.18 -3.85
C THR A 625 -10.04 23.38 -2.56
N SER A 626 -9.92 22.05 -2.57
CA SER A 626 -10.06 21.22 -1.35
C SER A 626 -8.88 21.43 -0.38
N PRO A 627 -9.07 21.47 0.95
CA PRO A 627 -10.36 21.57 1.63
C PRO A 627 -11.04 22.92 1.34
N GLY A 628 -12.34 22.90 1.07
CA GLY A 628 -13.14 24.10 0.83
C GLY A 628 -14.64 23.84 0.63
N PRO A 629 -15.48 24.88 0.52
CA PRO A 629 -16.95 24.75 0.55
C PRO A 629 -17.56 23.85 -0.54
N ILE A 630 -16.86 23.68 -1.67
CA ILE A 630 -17.27 22.76 -2.74
C ILE A 630 -17.32 21.30 -2.27
N ASP A 631 -16.50 20.93 -1.29
CA ASP A 631 -16.43 19.57 -0.75
C ASP A 631 -17.71 19.19 0.00
N ASP A 632 -18.36 20.16 0.66
CA ASP A 632 -19.60 19.95 1.41
C ASP A 632 -20.83 19.88 0.49
N ILE A 633 -20.84 20.69 -0.59
CA ILE A 633 -21.85 20.63 -1.65
C ILE A 633 -21.80 19.26 -2.34
N LEU A 634 -20.61 18.89 -2.85
CA LEU A 634 -20.40 17.59 -3.51
C LEU A 634 -20.60 16.41 -2.55
N ARG A 635 -20.32 16.55 -1.24
CA ARG A 635 -20.65 15.53 -0.23
C ARG A 635 -22.16 15.35 -0.10
N THR A 636 -22.92 16.44 -0.03
CA THR A 636 -24.38 16.41 0.12
C THR A 636 -25.05 15.78 -1.10
N GLU A 637 -24.63 16.19 -2.31
CA GLU A 637 -25.15 15.67 -3.58
C GLU A 637 -24.78 14.20 -3.86
N LEU A 638 -23.63 13.73 -3.37
CA LEU A 638 -23.28 12.31 -3.48
C LEU A 638 -24.00 11.47 -2.41
N SER A 639 -24.13 11.96 -1.18
CA SER A 639 -24.90 11.27 -0.13
C SER A 639 -26.38 11.13 -0.48
N SER A 640 -27.02 12.15 -1.09
CA SER A 640 -28.42 12.04 -1.55
C SER A 640 -28.60 10.99 -2.65
N LYS A 641 -27.54 10.68 -3.40
CA LYS A 641 -27.50 9.68 -4.49
C LYS A 641 -26.90 8.33 -4.06
N GLU A 642 -26.63 8.07 -2.77
CA GLU A 642 -25.94 6.85 -2.29
C GLU A 642 -26.53 5.55 -2.89
N LEU A 643 -27.85 5.41 -2.89
CA LEU A 643 -28.53 4.22 -3.40
C LEU A 643 -28.32 3.98 -4.91
N ALA A 644 -28.05 5.02 -5.69
CA ALA A 644 -27.87 4.92 -7.14
C ALA A 644 -26.52 4.32 -7.55
N TYR A 645 -25.53 4.33 -6.64
CA TYR A 645 -24.19 3.77 -6.85
C TYR A 645 -23.76 2.75 -5.78
N THR A 646 -24.70 2.25 -4.97
CA THR A 646 -24.45 1.18 -4.00
C THR A 646 -24.73 -0.17 -4.63
N LYS A 647 -23.75 -1.08 -4.62
CA LYS A 647 -23.92 -2.47 -5.06
C LYS A 647 -23.70 -3.42 -3.87
N VAL A 648 -24.65 -4.32 -3.63
CA VAL A 648 -24.54 -5.35 -2.58
C VAL A 648 -24.19 -6.70 -3.21
N GLU A 649 -23.04 -7.25 -2.83
CA GLU A 649 -22.56 -8.58 -3.25
C GLU A 649 -22.71 -9.58 -2.10
N LYS A 650 -23.18 -10.80 -2.39
CA LYS A 650 -23.39 -11.84 -1.37
C LYS A 650 -22.37 -12.97 -1.54
N ILE A 651 -21.55 -13.20 -0.50
CA ILE A 651 -20.53 -14.26 -0.52
C ILE A 651 -20.65 -15.19 0.70
N LYS A 652 -20.39 -16.48 0.49
CA LYS A 652 -20.12 -17.44 1.57
C LYS A 652 -18.61 -17.53 1.81
N ILE A 653 -18.19 -17.46 3.07
CA ILE A 653 -16.78 -17.59 3.50
C ILE A 653 -16.66 -18.80 4.43
N LEU A 654 -15.85 -19.80 4.06
CA LEU A 654 -15.47 -20.91 4.93
C LEU A 654 -14.27 -20.50 5.78
N VAL A 655 -14.38 -20.67 7.09
CA VAL A 655 -13.29 -20.42 8.05
C VAL A 655 -13.10 -21.69 8.88
N GLY A 656 -11.90 -22.25 8.88
CA GLY A 656 -11.56 -23.49 9.60
C GLY A 656 -10.38 -23.31 10.55
N THR A 657 -10.46 -23.90 11.75
CA THR A 657 -9.33 -23.96 12.70
C THR A 657 -9.04 -25.38 13.16
N TRP A 658 -7.75 -25.72 13.34
CA TRP A 658 -7.34 -27.01 13.89
C TRP A 658 -5.96 -26.95 14.57
N ASN A 659 -5.90 -27.32 15.85
CA ASN A 659 -4.62 -27.66 16.48
C ASN A 659 -4.22 -29.07 16.03
N VAL A 660 -3.17 -29.17 15.21
CA VAL A 660 -2.77 -30.41 14.53
C VAL A 660 -1.80 -31.27 15.34
N GLY A 661 -1.43 -30.83 16.56
CA GLY A 661 -0.69 -31.66 17.51
C GLY A 661 0.67 -32.17 17.01
N GLN A 662 1.32 -31.44 16.08
CA GLN A 662 2.58 -31.77 15.39
C GLN A 662 2.51 -32.90 14.35
N GLU A 663 1.32 -33.42 14.05
CA GLU A 663 1.13 -34.45 13.01
C GLU A 663 0.73 -33.86 11.64
N ARG A 664 0.44 -34.76 10.69
CA ARG A 664 -0.04 -34.45 9.34
C ARG A 664 -1.39 -35.14 9.15
N ALA A 665 -2.37 -34.41 8.64
CA ALA A 665 -3.67 -35.00 8.33
C ALA A 665 -3.56 -36.05 7.21
N SER A 666 -4.31 -37.13 7.37
CA SER A 666 -4.74 -38.00 6.29
C SER A 666 -5.57 -37.25 5.23
N HIS A 667 -5.64 -37.80 4.03
CA HIS A 667 -6.37 -37.18 2.92
C HIS A 667 -7.88 -37.11 3.20
N ASP A 668 -8.44 -38.17 3.78
CA ASP A 668 -9.86 -38.27 4.11
C ASP A 668 -10.29 -37.25 5.17
N SER A 669 -9.45 -37.00 6.19
CA SER A 669 -9.70 -35.94 7.18
C SER A 669 -9.74 -34.54 6.57
N LEU A 670 -8.87 -34.25 5.59
CA LEU A 670 -8.93 -32.98 4.85
C LEU A 670 -10.19 -32.89 3.97
N ILE A 671 -10.61 -33.98 3.34
CA ILE A 671 -11.84 -34.05 2.53
C ILE A 671 -13.08 -33.84 3.40
N SER A 672 -13.16 -34.53 4.55
CA SER A 672 -14.27 -34.39 5.50
C SER A 672 -14.36 -32.96 6.01
N TRP A 673 -13.25 -32.39 6.50
CA TRP A 673 -13.21 -31.05 7.07
C TRP A 673 -13.46 -29.91 6.07
N LEU A 674 -12.90 -29.98 4.85
CA LEU A 674 -12.92 -28.85 3.90
C LEU A 674 -13.69 -29.16 2.61
N ALA A 675 -13.31 -30.20 1.86
CA ALA A 675 -13.83 -30.41 0.49
C ALA A 675 -15.34 -30.68 0.43
N SER A 676 -15.91 -31.29 1.48
CA SER A 676 -17.35 -31.56 1.59
C SER A 676 -18.21 -30.27 1.54
N VAL A 677 -17.70 -29.14 2.04
CA VAL A 677 -18.42 -27.86 2.12
C VAL A 677 -17.85 -26.74 1.22
N ALA A 678 -16.61 -26.88 0.74
CA ALA A 678 -15.92 -25.85 -0.05
C ALA A 678 -16.57 -25.54 -1.43
N LYS A 679 -17.52 -26.37 -1.91
CA LYS A 679 -18.13 -26.23 -3.24
C LYS A 679 -18.96 -24.94 -3.39
N GLU A 680 -19.58 -24.47 -2.31
CA GLU A 680 -20.49 -23.31 -2.29
C GLU A 680 -19.84 -21.98 -1.86
N VAL A 681 -18.57 -21.99 -1.43
CA VAL A 681 -17.94 -20.81 -0.80
C VAL A 681 -17.03 -20.06 -1.77
N GLY A 682 -17.04 -18.73 -1.70
CA GLY A 682 -16.19 -17.87 -2.54
C GLY A 682 -14.77 -17.71 -1.99
N LEU A 683 -14.60 -17.85 -0.68
CA LEU A 683 -13.34 -17.69 0.04
C LEU A 683 -13.22 -18.78 1.11
N VAL A 684 -12.05 -19.39 1.22
CA VAL A 684 -11.66 -20.35 2.27
C VAL A 684 -10.48 -19.77 3.04
N VAL A 685 -10.55 -19.77 4.36
CA VAL A 685 -9.43 -19.39 5.25
C VAL A 685 -9.22 -20.49 6.28
N VAL A 686 -7.98 -20.94 6.44
CA VAL A 686 -7.60 -22.02 7.36
C VAL A 686 -6.50 -21.54 8.31
N GLY A 687 -6.69 -21.78 9.60
CA GLY A 687 -5.72 -21.51 10.66
C GLY A 687 -5.33 -22.80 11.36
N LEU A 688 -4.04 -23.13 11.38
CA LEU A 688 -3.51 -24.30 12.09
C LEU A 688 -2.68 -23.88 13.30
N GLN A 689 -2.69 -24.71 14.33
CA GLN A 689 -1.85 -24.55 15.52
C GLN A 689 -1.03 -25.82 15.79
N GLU A 690 0.14 -25.67 16.40
CA GLU A 690 1.13 -26.75 16.61
C GLU A 690 1.55 -27.49 15.34
N VAL A 691 1.65 -26.79 14.21
CA VAL A 691 2.13 -27.34 12.92
C VAL A 691 3.54 -27.94 13.05
N GLU A 692 4.40 -27.34 13.87
CA GLU A 692 5.72 -27.84 14.24
C GLU A 692 6.11 -27.21 15.59
N MET A 693 6.57 -28.01 16.55
CA MET A 693 6.94 -27.57 17.90
C MET A 693 8.21 -28.28 18.38
N GLY A 694 8.87 -27.71 19.39
CA GLY A 694 10.11 -28.25 19.96
C GLY A 694 11.18 -27.17 20.08
N ALA A 695 11.98 -27.21 21.15
CA ALA A 695 12.88 -26.11 21.51
C ALA A 695 13.87 -25.73 20.38
N GLY A 696 14.45 -26.72 19.69
CA GLY A 696 15.33 -26.49 18.55
C GLY A 696 14.63 -25.83 17.37
N PHE A 697 13.43 -26.30 16.98
CA PHE A 697 12.64 -25.68 15.91
C PHE A 697 12.23 -24.25 16.27
N LEU A 698 11.75 -24.01 17.50
CA LEU A 698 11.36 -22.67 17.96
C LEU A 698 12.53 -21.67 17.92
N ALA A 699 13.73 -22.11 18.29
CA ALA A 699 14.95 -21.29 18.18
C ALA A 699 15.33 -21.01 16.72
N MET A 700 15.22 -22.02 15.84
CA MET A 700 15.47 -21.84 14.39
C MET A 700 14.41 -20.96 13.71
N ALA A 701 13.16 -21.04 14.11
CA ALA A 701 12.07 -20.20 13.61
C ALA A 701 12.27 -18.73 14.01
N ALA A 702 12.61 -18.47 15.28
CA ALA A 702 12.95 -17.12 15.75
C ALA A 702 14.20 -16.56 15.05
N ALA A 703 15.23 -17.38 14.84
CA ALA A 703 16.44 -16.98 14.10
C ALA A 703 16.13 -16.64 12.63
N LYS A 704 15.35 -17.49 11.94
CA LYS A 704 14.84 -17.24 10.58
C LYS A 704 14.07 -15.92 10.48
N GLU A 705 13.14 -15.67 11.41
CA GLU A 705 12.34 -14.45 11.44
C GLU A 705 13.21 -13.19 11.59
N THR A 706 14.27 -13.23 12.41
CA THR A 706 15.23 -12.09 12.51
C THR A 706 16.03 -11.81 11.24
N VAL A 707 16.08 -12.74 10.27
CA VAL A 707 16.72 -12.55 8.96
C VAL A 707 15.71 -12.44 7.80
N GLY A 708 14.42 -12.33 8.10
CA GLY A 708 13.36 -12.23 7.08
C GLY A 708 13.13 -13.52 6.29
N LEU A 709 13.51 -14.68 6.83
CA LEU A 709 13.15 -15.98 6.27
C LEU A 709 11.88 -16.48 6.97
N GLU A 710 10.88 -16.85 6.17
CA GLU A 710 9.61 -17.36 6.69
C GLU A 710 9.39 -18.85 6.39
N GLY A 711 8.51 -19.47 7.16
CA GLY A 711 8.00 -20.81 6.87
C GLY A 711 8.89 -22.00 7.27
N SER A 712 8.28 -23.17 7.13
CA SER A 712 8.82 -24.49 7.46
C SER A 712 8.43 -25.50 6.37
N ALA A 713 9.19 -26.60 6.29
CA ALA A 713 8.84 -27.69 5.37
C ALA A 713 7.49 -28.34 5.71
N ASN A 714 7.11 -28.38 7.00
CA ASN A 714 5.81 -28.91 7.40
C ASN A 714 4.66 -27.95 7.08
N GLY A 715 4.84 -26.65 7.34
CA GLY A 715 3.86 -25.61 7.00
C GLY A 715 3.61 -25.51 5.49
N GLN A 716 4.65 -25.60 4.66
CA GLN A 716 4.51 -25.67 3.21
C GLN A 716 3.74 -26.94 2.78
N TRP A 717 4.08 -28.11 3.36
CA TRP A 717 3.34 -29.35 3.10
C TRP A 717 1.85 -29.20 3.42
N TRP A 718 1.50 -28.54 4.54
CA TRP A 718 0.11 -28.28 4.93
C TRP A 718 -0.61 -27.35 3.95
N LEU A 719 0.01 -26.25 3.50
CA LEU A 719 -0.55 -25.37 2.48
C LEU A 719 -0.82 -26.13 1.17
N ASP A 720 0.12 -26.97 0.73
CA ASP A 720 -0.01 -27.72 -0.53
C ASP A 720 -0.95 -28.93 -0.41
N ALA A 721 -1.13 -29.49 0.79
CA ALA A 721 -2.13 -30.52 1.06
C ALA A 721 -3.55 -29.94 1.03
N ILE A 722 -3.79 -28.83 1.74
CA ILE A 722 -5.06 -28.11 1.71
C ILE A 722 -5.36 -27.60 0.29
N GLY A 723 -4.35 -27.06 -0.40
CA GLY A 723 -4.47 -26.63 -1.80
C GLY A 723 -4.95 -27.75 -2.73
N ARG A 724 -4.35 -28.93 -2.66
CA ARG A 724 -4.81 -30.11 -3.43
C ARG A 724 -6.25 -30.50 -3.08
N THR A 725 -6.63 -30.48 -1.80
CA THR A 725 -8.00 -30.79 -1.36
C THR A 725 -9.05 -29.74 -1.80
N LEU A 726 -8.62 -28.52 -2.15
CA LEU A 726 -9.48 -27.45 -2.67
C LEU A 726 -9.44 -27.31 -4.21
N ASP A 727 -8.87 -28.28 -4.93
CA ASP A 727 -8.61 -28.21 -6.37
C ASP A 727 -7.87 -26.91 -6.76
N GLU A 728 -6.81 -26.56 -6.03
CA GLU A 728 -6.01 -25.34 -6.29
C GLU A 728 -5.44 -25.34 -7.72
N GLY A 729 -5.57 -24.20 -8.42
CA GLY A 729 -5.25 -24.07 -9.84
C GLY A 729 -6.39 -24.49 -10.77
N ALA A 730 -7.42 -25.21 -10.29
CA ALA A 730 -8.63 -25.55 -11.04
C ALA A 730 -9.84 -24.73 -10.56
N SER A 731 -10.24 -24.87 -9.28
CA SER A 731 -11.42 -24.23 -8.67
C SER A 731 -11.05 -23.01 -7.81
N PHE A 732 -9.97 -23.11 -7.04
CA PHE A 732 -9.48 -22.10 -6.10
C PHE A 732 -8.05 -21.66 -6.44
N GLU A 733 -7.66 -20.49 -5.95
CA GLU A 733 -6.31 -19.92 -6.07
C GLU A 733 -5.89 -19.34 -4.71
N ARG A 734 -4.67 -19.65 -4.27
CA ARG A 734 -4.12 -19.27 -2.95
C ARG A 734 -3.77 -17.78 -2.95
N VAL A 735 -4.45 -16.99 -2.12
CA VAL A 735 -4.32 -15.52 -2.09
C VAL A 735 -3.30 -15.01 -1.06
N GLY A 736 -2.95 -15.83 -0.06
CA GLY A 736 -1.93 -15.47 0.93
C GLY A 736 -1.77 -16.50 2.05
N SER A 737 -0.66 -16.42 2.77
CA SER A 737 -0.34 -17.26 3.94
C SER A 737 0.72 -16.61 4.83
N ARG A 738 0.77 -16.98 6.12
CA ARG A 738 1.79 -16.52 7.09
C ARG A 738 2.07 -17.63 8.11
N GLN A 739 3.35 -17.84 8.48
CA GLN A 739 3.73 -18.82 9.51
C GLN A 739 4.64 -18.21 10.60
N LEU A 740 4.20 -18.27 11.86
CA LEU A 740 4.98 -17.94 13.05
C LEU A 740 5.22 -19.21 13.86
N ALA A 741 6.38 -19.84 13.68
CA ALA A 741 6.71 -21.13 14.31
C ALA A 741 5.58 -22.18 14.13
N GLY A 742 4.88 -22.57 15.21
CA GLY A 742 3.80 -23.55 15.17
C GLY A 742 2.43 -23.02 14.71
N LEU A 743 2.29 -21.71 14.47
CA LEU A 743 1.08 -21.06 13.95
C LEU A 743 1.17 -20.89 12.43
N LEU A 744 0.16 -21.33 11.69
CA LEU A 744 0.04 -21.14 10.24
C LEU A 744 -1.34 -20.59 9.89
N ILE A 745 -1.43 -19.62 8.99
CA ILE A 745 -2.69 -19.22 8.34
C ILE A 745 -2.51 -19.25 6.82
N GLY A 746 -3.55 -19.67 6.10
CA GLY A 746 -3.62 -19.67 4.64
C GLY A 746 -5.02 -19.30 4.17
N ALA A 747 -5.11 -18.68 2.99
CA ALA A 747 -6.38 -18.31 2.37
C ALA A 747 -6.40 -18.61 0.86
N TRP A 748 -7.55 -19.06 0.38
CA TRP A 748 -7.80 -19.44 -1.01
C TRP A 748 -9.11 -18.81 -1.50
N ALA A 749 -9.07 -18.08 -2.62
CA ALA A 749 -10.26 -17.50 -3.25
C ALA A 749 -10.67 -18.33 -4.47
N ARG A 750 -11.98 -18.55 -4.64
CA ARG A 750 -12.55 -19.22 -5.81
C ARG A 750 -12.32 -18.36 -7.05
N LYS A 751 -12.03 -18.96 -8.22
CA LYS A 751 -11.62 -18.21 -9.43
C LYS A 751 -12.54 -17.08 -9.89
N ASN A 752 -13.83 -17.11 -9.53
CA ASN A 752 -14.78 -16.04 -9.81
C ASN A 752 -14.74 -14.88 -8.79
N LEU A 753 -14.36 -15.12 -7.53
CA LEU A 753 -14.17 -14.09 -6.51
C LEU A 753 -12.73 -13.54 -6.47
N ARG A 754 -11.74 -14.38 -6.80
CA ARG A 754 -10.31 -14.03 -6.91
C ARG A 754 -10.04 -12.66 -7.56
N PRO A 755 -10.71 -12.23 -8.65
CA PRO A 755 -10.45 -10.93 -9.29
C PRO A 755 -10.88 -9.73 -8.44
N ASN A 756 -11.73 -9.94 -7.43
CA ASN A 756 -12.18 -8.93 -6.47
C ASN A 756 -11.43 -9.01 -5.12
N VAL A 757 -10.47 -9.94 -4.98
CA VAL A 757 -9.59 -10.05 -3.80
C VAL A 757 -8.23 -9.47 -4.12
N GLY A 758 -7.77 -8.50 -3.32
CA GLY A 758 -6.49 -7.85 -3.49
C GLY A 758 -5.95 -7.28 -2.19
N ASP A 759 -4.84 -6.55 -2.27
CA ASP A 759 -4.23 -5.85 -1.12
C ASP A 759 -4.04 -6.77 0.09
N VAL A 760 -3.54 -7.98 -0.19
CA VAL A 760 -3.26 -9.01 0.81
C VAL A 760 -1.95 -8.67 1.50
N ASP A 761 -2.02 -8.49 2.81
CA ASP A 761 -0.91 -8.22 3.70
C ASP A 761 -0.94 -9.22 4.86
N ALA A 762 0.23 -9.52 5.44
CA ALA A 762 0.40 -10.59 6.42
C ALA A 762 1.15 -10.09 7.67
N ALA A 763 0.72 -10.54 8.85
CA ALA A 763 1.23 -10.06 10.13
C ALA A 763 1.40 -11.21 11.15
N ALA A 764 2.25 -11.02 12.16
CA ALA A 764 2.44 -11.98 13.24
C ALA A 764 2.80 -11.28 14.57
N VAL A 765 2.38 -11.86 15.70
CA VAL A 765 2.67 -11.38 17.06
C VAL A 765 2.99 -12.57 17.96
N ALA A 766 4.11 -12.52 18.70
CA ALA A 766 4.52 -13.57 19.63
C ALA A 766 4.02 -13.30 21.08
N CYS A 767 3.37 -14.29 21.68
CA CYS A 767 2.90 -14.29 23.08
C CYS A 767 3.56 -15.37 23.96
N GLY A 768 4.59 -16.05 23.45
CA GLY A 768 5.39 -17.01 24.22
C GLY A 768 6.24 -16.35 25.31
N PHE A 769 7.28 -17.06 25.77
CA PHE A 769 8.16 -16.57 26.83
C PHE A 769 8.74 -15.18 26.50
N GLY A 770 8.59 -14.22 27.42
CA GLY A 770 9.03 -12.84 27.24
C GLY A 770 8.40 -12.07 26.07
N ARG A 771 7.27 -12.52 25.51
CA ARG A 771 6.70 -12.04 24.22
C ARG A 771 7.65 -12.19 23.02
N ALA A 772 8.67 -13.05 23.13
CA ALA A 772 9.76 -13.19 22.15
C ALA A 772 9.83 -14.57 21.48
N ILE A 773 8.92 -15.50 21.81
CA ILE A 773 8.87 -16.85 21.23
C ILE A 773 7.50 -17.10 20.58
N GLY A 774 7.48 -17.50 19.31
CA GLY A 774 6.26 -17.73 18.52
C GLY A 774 5.47 -19.01 18.84
N ASN A 775 5.76 -19.71 19.93
CA ASN A 775 5.06 -20.96 20.31
C ASN A 775 3.63 -20.74 20.86
N LYS A 776 3.31 -19.48 21.11
CA LYS A 776 2.00 -18.89 21.44
C LYS A 776 1.99 -17.49 20.83
N GLY A 777 0.82 -16.97 20.49
CA GLY A 777 0.68 -15.70 19.75
C GLY A 777 -0.40 -15.77 18.68
N ALA A 778 -0.24 -14.99 17.62
CA ALA A 778 -1.14 -14.99 16.47
C ALA A 778 -0.42 -14.74 15.14
N VAL A 779 -1.04 -15.20 14.05
CA VAL A 779 -0.73 -14.85 12.66
C VAL A 779 -2.00 -14.34 11.97
N GLY A 780 -1.86 -13.29 11.18
CA GLY A 780 -2.98 -12.62 10.52
C GLY A 780 -2.81 -12.53 9.01
N LEU A 781 -3.94 -12.56 8.31
CA LEU A 781 -4.08 -12.12 6.93
C LEU A 781 -5.10 -10.98 6.87
N ARG A 782 -4.67 -9.83 6.36
CA ARG A 782 -5.53 -8.70 5.99
C ARG A 782 -5.68 -8.72 4.48
N MET A 783 -6.89 -8.56 3.97
CA MET A 783 -7.15 -8.48 2.53
C MET A 783 -8.31 -7.54 2.21
N ARG A 784 -8.31 -6.99 1.00
CA ARG A 784 -9.44 -6.26 0.45
C ARG A 784 -10.30 -7.22 -0.37
N VAL A 785 -11.60 -7.27 -0.06
CA VAL A 785 -12.62 -8.00 -0.82
C VAL A 785 -13.61 -6.96 -1.36
N PHE A 786 -13.75 -6.88 -2.68
CA PHE A 786 -14.34 -5.75 -3.40
C PHE A 786 -13.64 -4.43 -3.05
N ASP A 787 -14.19 -3.60 -2.17
CA ASP A 787 -13.53 -2.39 -1.62
C ASP A 787 -13.44 -2.38 -0.08
N ARG A 788 -13.83 -3.48 0.58
CA ARG A 788 -13.89 -3.63 2.05
C ARG A 788 -12.72 -4.44 2.61
N VAL A 789 -12.33 -4.12 3.85
CA VAL A 789 -11.15 -4.69 4.53
C VAL A 789 -11.57 -5.84 5.44
N PHE A 790 -11.07 -7.04 5.16
CA PHE A 790 -11.29 -8.26 5.94
C PHE A 790 -9.97 -8.66 6.62
N CYS A 791 -10.01 -8.87 7.93
CA CYS A 791 -8.87 -9.32 8.73
C CYS A 791 -9.16 -10.67 9.38
N PHE A 792 -8.39 -11.70 9.04
CA PHE A 792 -8.48 -13.04 9.62
C PHE A 792 -7.27 -13.27 10.54
N VAL A 793 -7.48 -13.66 11.79
CA VAL A 793 -6.43 -13.78 12.81
C VAL A 793 -6.48 -15.17 13.46
N ASN A 794 -5.53 -16.03 13.09
CA ASN A 794 -5.31 -17.33 13.72
C ASN A 794 -4.46 -17.16 14.99
N SER A 795 -4.94 -17.61 16.15
CA SER A 795 -4.24 -17.46 17.43
C SER A 795 -4.05 -18.78 18.20
N HIS A 796 -3.00 -18.83 19.03
CA HIS A 796 -2.79 -19.89 20.01
C HIS A 796 -2.39 -19.23 21.34
N PHE A 797 -3.32 -19.17 22.30
CA PHE A 797 -3.15 -18.49 23.59
C PHE A 797 -2.69 -19.42 24.71
N ALA A 798 -2.32 -18.84 25.86
CA ALA A 798 -1.82 -19.57 27.02
C ALA A 798 -2.71 -20.75 27.47
N ALA A 799 -2.12 -21.95 27.50
CA ALA A 799 -2.73 -23.17 27.99
C ALA A 799 -2.87 -23.23 29.52
N HIS A 800 -3.41 -24.33 30.03
CA HIS A 800 -3.75 -24.61 31.45
C HIS A 800 -5.04 -23.93 31.95
N LEU A 801 -5.75 -24.60 32.86
CA LEU A 801 -7.06 -24.18 33.39
C LEU A 801 -7.03 -22.77 33.99
N GLU A 802 -6.11 -22.52 34.91
CA GLU A 802 -5.99 -21.27 35.68
C GLU A 802 -5.56 -20.04 34.85
N ALA A 803 -5.00 -20.23 33.65
CA ALA A 803 -4.32 -19.16 32.91
C ALA A 803 -5.25 -18.16 32.19
N VAL A 804 -6.49 -17.98 32.67
CA VAL A 804 -7.52 -17.09 32.08
C VAL A 804 -6.99 -15.68 31.89
N SER A 805 -6.50 -15.04 32.95
CA SER A 805 -5.95 -13.68 32.90
C SER A 805 -4.79 -13.54 31.91
N LYS A 806 -4.05 -14.63 31.65
CA LYS A 806 -3.00 -14.63 30.63
C LYS A 806 -3.59 -14.73 29.22
N ARG A 807 -4.59 -15.57 28.97
CA ARG A 807 -5.32 -15.59 27.68
C ARG A 807 -5.93 -14.22 27.34
N ASN A 808 -6.47 -13.52 28.34
CA ASN A 808 -6.96 -12.15 28.19
C ASN A 808 -5.83 -11.18 27.77
N ALA A 809 -4.64 -11.29 28.40
CA ALA A 809 -3.47 -10.47 28.11
C ALA A 809 -2.70 -10.87 26.83
N ASP A 810 -2.91 -12.09 26.32
CA ASP A 810 -2.49 -12.52 24.99
C ASP A 810 -3.42 -11.88 23.94
N PHE A 811 -4.75 -11.92 24.15
CA PHE A 811 -5.74 -11.27 23.27
C PHE A 811 -5.53 -9.76 23.15
N ASP A 812 -5.48 -9.02 24.27
CA ASP A 812 -5.34 -7.56 24.25
C ASP A 812 -4.02 -7.12 23.56
N HIS A 813 -2.94 -7.88 23.78
CA HIS A 813 -1.66 -7.65 23.10
C HIS A 813 -1.76 -7.88 21.59
N VAL A 814 -2.32 -9.01 21.15
CA VAL A 814 -2.52 -9.31 19.72
C VAL A 814 -3.42 -8.25 19.07
N TYR A 815 -4.51 -7.85 19.72
CA TYR A 815 -5.43 -6.86 19.19
C TYR A 815 -4.78 -5.47 18.99
N ARG A 816 -3.85 -5.09 19.89
CA ARG A 816 -3.13 -3.81 19.82
C ARG A 816 -1.90 -3.82 18.90
N THR A 817 -1.19 -4.94 18.78
CA THR A 817 0.16 -4.97 18.17
C THR A 817 0.26 -5.69 16.83
N LEU A 818 -0.80 -6.37 16.37
CA LEU A 818 -0.82 -7.00 15.05
C LEU A 818 -1.03 -5.95 13.96
N SER A 819 0.06 -5.45 13.38
CA SER A 819 0.05 -4.59 12.19
C SER A 819 0.58 -5.31 10.95
N PHE A 820 0.00 -4.97 9.81
CA PHE A 820 0.27 -5.49 8.48
C PHE A 820 1.20 -4.57 7.66
N THR A 821 1.76 -3.53 8.29
CA THR A 821 2.61 -2.52 7.64
C THR A 821 3.92 -3.13 7.14
N ARG A 822 4.15 -3.06 5.82
CA ARG A 822 5.40 -3.50 5.19
C ARG A 822 6.51 -2.45 5.43
N PRO A 823 7.68 -2.80 5.98
CA PRO A 823 8.85 -1.94 5.87
C PRO A 823 9.28 -1.88 4.41
N SER A 824 9.56 -0.69 3.90
CA SER A 824 9.77 -0.46 2.47
C SER A 824 11.16 -0.90 2.01
N VAL A 825 11.24 -2.02 1.30
CA VAL A 825 12.35 -2.27 0.36
C VAL A 825 12.33 -1.18 -0.71
N GLY A 826 13.51 -0.62 -1.03
CA GLY A 826 13.62 0.51 -1.97
C GLY A 826 13.23 0.15 -3.42
N PRO A 827 12.91 1.14 -4.28
CA PRO A 827 12.31 0.88 -5.61
C PRO A 827 13.16 0.08 -6.62
N ASN A 828 14.45 -0.16 -6.33
CA ASN A 828 15.44 -0.69 -7.28
C ASN A 828 15.81 -2.16 -6.99
N SER A 829 14.81 -3.04 -6.81
CA SER A 829 15.02 -4.49 -6.74
C SER A 829 13.88 -5.21 -7.46
N GLY A 830 14.22 -6.13 -8.36
CA GLY A 830 13.29 -6.69 -9.33
C GLY A 830 12.95 -8.16 -9.09
N SER A 831 11.65 -8.42 -8.88
CA SER A 831 10.95 -9.71 -9.01
C SER A 831 11.34 -10.88 -8.07
N ALA A 832 10.30 -11.58 -7.62
CA ALA A 832 10.30 -12.85 -6.87
C ALA A 832 10.94 -12.82 -5.46
N GLY A 833 10.22 -13.43 -4.50
CA GLY A 833 10.60 -13.47 -3.08
C GLY A 833 9.54 -12.78 -2.21
N ALA A 834 9.07 -13.49 -1.19
CA ALA A 834 8.07 -12.96 -0.26
C ALA A 834 8.71 -12.25 0.94
N THR A 835 7.88 -11.51 1.69
CA THR A 835 8.01 -11.25 3.14
C THR A 835 9.40 -10.97 3.70
N SER A 836 9.69 -9.70 4.00
CA SER A 836 10.67 -9.35 5.03
C SER A 836 10.12 -8.25 5.94
N VAL A 837 10.18 -8.47 7.25
CA VAL A 837 9.84 -7.49 8.29
C VAL A 837 10.91 -7.58 9.37
N GLN A 838 11.56 -6.45 9.71
CA GLN A 838 12.57 -6.45 10.78
C GLN A 838 11.94 -6.22 12.15
N VAL A 839 12.24 -7.14 13.08
CA VAL A 839 11.83 -7.05 14.48
C VAL A 839 12.53 -5.87 15.16
N HIS A 840 11.75 -4.92 15.67
CA HIS A 840 12.29 -3.88 16.56
C HIS A 840 12.81 -4.51 17.85
N ARG A 841 14.14 -4.48 18.07
CA ARG A 841 14.72 -4.79 19.39
C ARG A 841 14.50 -3.61 20.33
N GLY A 842 13.97 -3.88 21.51
CA GLY A 842 13.66 -2.86 22.50
C GLY A 842 14.90 -2.11 23.01
N GLY A 843 15.02 -0.85 22.61
CA GLY A 843 15.60 0.20 23.45
C GLY A 843 14.48 0.91 24.21
N ASN A 844 14.74 1.38 25.43
CA ASN A 844 13.76 2.11 26.23
C ASN A 844 13.59 3.56 25.72
N SER A 845 12.99 3.70 24.55
CA SER A 845 12.41 4.96 24.09
C SER A 845 11.02 5.09 24.71
N THR A 846 10.83 6.03 25.64
CA THR A 846 9.51 6.50 26.04
C THR A 846 8.93 7.37 24.93
N ALA A 847 8.63 6.75 23.79
CA ALA A 847 7.75 7.34 22.79
C ALA A 847 6.41 7.63 23.47
N SER A 848 5.88 8.83 23.24
CA SER A 848 4.56 9.21 23.75
C SER A 848 3.52 8.22 23.27
N ILE A 849 2.66 7.75 24.18
CA ILE A 849 1.44 7.02 23.83
C ILE A 849 0.47 8.07 23.25
N SER A 850 0.62 8.37 21.97
CA SER A 850 -0.45 8.91 21.15
C SER A 850 -1.48 7.82 20.89
N ASP A 851 -2.77 8.18 20.87
CA ASP A 851 -3.89 7.26 20.64
C ASP A 851 -3.97 6.76 19.17
N GLU A 852 -2.90 6.16 18.65
CA GLU A 852 -2.93 5.47 17.37
C GLU A 852 -3.82 4.22 17.50
N LYS A 853 -4.96 4.28 16.80
CA LYS A 853 -5.98 3.26 16.80
C LYS A 853 -5.43 1.96 16.16
N PRO A 854 -5.52 0.78 16.81
CA PRO A 854 -4.92 -0.45 16.28
C PRO A 854 -5.49 -0.84 14.90
N GLU A 855 -4.64 -1.32 13.98
CA GLU A 855 -5.02 -1.54 12.57
C GLU A 855 -6.21 -2.51 12.40
N LEU A 856 -6.33 -3.52 13.27
CA LEU A 856 -7.48 -4.44 13.29
C LEU A 856 -8.82 -3.72 13.53
N SER A 857 -8.82 -2.62 14.27
CA SER A 857 -10.05 -1.87 14.57
C SER A 857 -10.60 -1.10 13.37
N ASP A 858 -9.82 -0.90 12.30
CA ASP A 858 -10.25 -0.21 11.09
C ASP A 858 -10.72 -1.16 9.97
N ALA A 859 -10.64 -2.47 10.19
CA ALA A 859 -11.24 -3.47 9.32
C ALA A 859 -12.78 -3.35 9.31
N ASP A 860 -13.39 -3.72 8.20
CA ASP A 860 -14.85 -3.85 8.08
C ASP A 860 -15.30 -5.12 8.79
N MET A 861 -14.71 -6.26 8.40
CA MET A 861 -14.86 -7.54 9.10
C MET A 861 -13.55 -7.98 9.77
N ILE A 862 -13.63 -8.43 11.02
CA ILE A 862 -12.56 -9.17 11.71
C ILE A 862 -13.07 -10.58 11.99
N VAL A 863 -12.27 -11.61 11.74
CA VAL A 863 -12.52 -12.98 12.19
C VAL A 863 -11.34 -13.46 13.01
N PHE A 864 -11.57 -13.76 14.28
CA PHE A 864 -10.61 -14.45 15.14
C PHE A 864 -10.91 -15.95 15.13
N MET A 865 -9.88 -16.76 14.93
CA MET A 865 -9.95 -18.22 14.87
C MET A 865 -8.76 -18.81 15.63
N GLY A 866 -8.88 -20.01 16.18
CA GLY A 866 -7.71 -20.68 16.76
C GLY A 866 -7.97 -21.53 18.00
N ASP A 867 -6.87 -22.05 18.56
CA ASP A 867 -6.83 -22.65 19.89
C ASP A 867 -6.65 -21.54 20.94
N PHE A 868 -7.77 -20.98 21.37
CA PHE A 868 -7.78 -19.96 22.41
C PHE A 868 -7.59 -20.54 23.81
N ASN A 869 -7.51 -21.87 23.95
CA ASN A 869 -7.17 -22.60 25.18
C ASN A 869 -8.06 -22.34 26.42
N TYR A 870 -9.18 -21.63 26.29
CA TYR A 870 -10.19 -21.48 27.34
C TYR A 870 -10.85 -22.83 27.66
N ARG A 871 -11.16 -23.05 28.94
CA ARG A 871 -11.58 -24.36 29.48
C ARG A 871 -12.95 -24.26 30.15
N LEU A 872 -13.50 -25.42 30.52
CA LEU A 872 -14.62 -25.48 31.44
C LEU A 872 -14.12 -25.31 32.88
N PHE A 873 -14.80 -24.47 33.65
CA PHE A 873 -14.47 -24.20 35.05
C PHE A 873 -15.52 -24.78 36.02
N GLY A 874 -15.09 -25.28 37.18
CA GLY A 874 -15.99 -25.77 38.22
C GLY A 874 -16.77 -27.03 37.84
N LEU A 875 -16.13 -27.94 37.11
CA LEU A 875 -16.55 -29.31 36.82
C LEU A 875 -15.36 -30.25 37.00
N SER A 876 -15.58 -31.47 37.47
CA SER A 876 -14.62 -32.57 37.37
C SER A 876 -14.58 -33.17 35.96
N TYR A 877 -13.59 -34.04 35.71
CA TYR A 877 -13.47 -34.76 34.45
C TYR A 877 -14.67 -35.68 34.19
N ASP A 878 -15.10 -36.43 35.23
CA ASP A 878 -16.15 -37.42 35.08
C ASP A 878 -17.53 -36.74 34.90
N GLU A 879 -17.85 -35.67 35.66
CA GLU A 879 -19.05 -34.84 35.44
C GLU A 879 -19.10 -34.24 34.03
N ALA A 880 -17.97 -33.73 33.53
CA ALA A 880 -17.90 -33.16 32.19
C ALA A 880 -18.13 -34.22 31.10
N ARG A 881 -17.64 -35.46 31.29
CA ARG A 881 -17.91 -36.57 30.37
C ARG A 881 -19.36 -37.05 30.43
N ASP A 882 -19.97 -37.08 31.61
CA ASP A 882 -21.39 -37.43 31.76
C ASP A 882 -22.28 -36.40 31.05
N MET A 883 -22.04 -35.10 31.25
CA MET A 883 -22.77 -34.05 30.52
C MET A 883 -22.56 -34.10 29.01
N VAL A 884 -21.36 -34.46 28.53
CA VAL A 884 -21.10 -34.64 27.08
C VAL A 884 -21.82 -35.87 26.52
N SER A 885 -21.86 -36.99 27.25
CA SER A 885 -22.56 -38.20 26.80
C SER A 885 -24.08 -37.99 26.73
N GLN A 886 -24.63 -37.26 27.71
CA GLN A 886 -26.03 -36.82 27.74
C GLN A 886 -26.34 -35.67 26.75
N ARG A 887 -25.34 -35.13 26.05
CA ARG A 887 -25.42 -33.97 25.14
C ARG A 887 -25.95 -32.69 25.82
N CYS A 888 -25.73 -32.55 27.12
CA CYS A 888 -26.10 -31.37 27.93
C CYS A 888 -25.15 -30.18 27.68
N PHE A 889 -24.93 -29.82 26.40
CA PHE A 889 -24.02 -28.76 26.00
C PHE A 889 -24.42 -27.39 26.56
N ASP A 890 -25.69 -27.18 26.88
CA ASP A 890 -26.19 -25.92 27.45
C ASP A 890 -25.54 -25.62 28.80
N TRP A 891 -25.61 -26.57 29.74
CA TRP A 891 -24.95 -26.49 31.06
C TRP A 891 -23.43 -26.38 30.95
N LEU A 892 -22.81 -27.05 29.97
CA LEU A 892 -21.38 -26.98 29.71
C LEU A 892 -20.98 -25.57 29.21
N ARG A 893 -21.80 -24.90 28.39
CA ARG A 893 -21.53 -23.53 27.90
C ARG A 893 -21.64 -22.47 29.00
N ASP A 894 -22.41 -22.71 30.06
CA ASP A 894 -22.44 -21.86 31.25
C ASP A 894 -21.18 -22.00 32.13
N LYS A 895 -20.36 -23.03 31.88
CA LYS A 895 -19.05 -23.24 32.52
C LYS A 895 -17.86 -22.85 31.63
N ASP A 896 -18.11 -22.41 30.39
CA ASP A 896 -17.08 -21.99 29.44
C ASP A 896 -16.44 -20.65 29.83
N GLN A 897 -15.13 -20.67 30.12
CA GLN A 897 -14.39 -19.47 30.51
C GLN A 897 -14.42 -18.37 29.44
N LEU A 898 -14.45 -18.70 28.14
CA LEU A 898 -14.47 -17.68 27.08
C LEU A 898 -15.78 -16.89 27.11
N ARG A 899 -16.93 -17.58 27.15
CA ARG A 899 -18.25 -16.96 27.29
C ARG A 899 -18.38 -16.11 28.55
N ALA A 900 -17.80 -16.54 29.67
CA ALA A 900 -17.76 -15.75 30.91
C ALA A 900 -16.98 -14.43 30.73
N GLU A 901 -15.76 -14.48 30.19
CA GLU A 901 -14.91 -13.29 30.04
C GLU A 901 -15.41 -12.33 28.93
N MET A 902 -16.04 -12.86 27.88
CA MET A 902 -16.76 -12.07 26.87
C MET A 902 -18.00 -11.37 27.45
N LYS A 903 -18.79 -12.07 28.26
CA LYS A 903 -19.96 -11.49 28.95
C LYS A 903 -19.53 -10.41 29.95
N ALA A 904 -18.35 -10.55 30.55
CA ALA A 904 -17.71 -9.54 31.38
C ALA A 904 -17.06 -8.38 30.58
N GLY A 905 -17.06 -8.42 29.24
CA GLY A 905 -16.48 -7.38 28.38
C GLY A 905 -14.95 -7.26 28.46
N LYS A 906 -14.27 -8.33 28.88
CA LYS A 906 -12.80 -8.34 29.08
C LYS A 906 -12.02 -8.75 27.83
N VAL A 907 -12.63 -9.55 26.96
CA VAL A 907 -12.02 -10.08 25.72
C VAL A 907 -13.05 -10.13 24.60
N PHE A 908 -12.59 -10.08 23.34
CA PHE A 908 -13.42 -10.19 22.14
C PHE A 908 -14.67 -9.27 22.16
N GLN A 909 -14.49 -8.04 22.63
CA GLN A 909 -15.56 -7.06 22.84
C GLN A 909 -16.32 -6.77 21.54
N GLY A 910 -17.65 -6.94 21.57
CA GLY A 910 -18.51 -6.78 20.40
C GLY A 910 -18.45 -7.92 19.37
N MET A 911 -17.60 -8.93 19.57
CA MET A 911 -17.53 -10.06 18.64
C MET A 911 -18.64 -11.07 18.93
N ARG A 912 -19.05 -11.79 17.88
CA ARG A 912 -20.11 -12.79 17.87
C ARG A 912 -19.53 -14.19 17.65
N GLU A 913 -20.10 -15.18 18.32
CA GLU A 913 -19.79 -16.61 18.23
C GLU A 913 -21.07 -17.37 17.87
N GLY A 914 -21.02 -18.36 16.98
CA GLY A 914 -22.19 -19.21 16.71
C GLY A 914 -22.58 -20.05 17.93
N GLN A 915 -23.86 -20.37 18.10
CA GLN A 915 -24.31 -21.25 19.18
C GLN A 915 -23.67 -22.64 19.05
N ILE A 916 -22.76 -22.97 19.98
CA ILE A 916 -22.07 -24.26 20.01
C ILE A 916 -23.06 -25.39 20.29
N LYS A 917 -23.25 -26.26 19.29
CA LYS A 917 -24.11 -27.47 19.31
C LYS A 917 -23.32 -28.78 19.18
N PHE A 918 -21.99 -28.70 19.16
CA PHE A 918 -21.06 -29.81 19.01
C PHE A 918 -20.30 -30.10 20.32
N PRO A 919 -19.82 -31.34 20.54
CA PRO A 919 -19.06 -31.70 21.75
C PRO A 919 -17.77 -30.88 21.92
N PRO A 920 -17.21 -30.81 23.15
CA PRO A 920 -15.88 -30.24 23.39
C PRO A 920 -14.81 -30.85 22.47
N THR A 921 -13.97 -29.99 21.87
CA THR A 921 -13.02 -30.36 20.80
C THR A 921 -11.71 -30.95 21.34
N TYR A 922 -11.42 -30.73 22.62
CA TYR A 922 -10.24 -31.18 23.35
C TYR A 922 -10.69 -31.93 24.63
N LYS A 923 -9.94 -32.90 25.18
CA LYS A 923 -8.75 -33.57 24.65
C LYS A 923 -9.09 -35.00 24.26
N PHE A 924 -8.69 -35.40 23.06
CA PHE A 924 -8.89 -36.77 22.55
C PHE A 924 -7.61 -37.61 22.59
N GLU A 925 -7.78 -38.92 22.47
CA GLU A 925 -6.73 -39.85 22.05
C GLU A 925 -6.69 -39.93 20.52
N ARG A 926 -5.48 -40.02 19.96
CA ARG A 926 -5.25 -40.00 18.51
C ARG A 926 -5.67 -41.32 17.89
N HIS A 927 -6.18 -41.25 16.66
CA HIS A 927 -6.70 -42.36 15.85
C HIS A 927 -7.85 -43.17 16.48
N GLN A 928 -8.41 -42.73 17.60
CA GLN A 928 -9.62 -43.34 18.20
C GLN A 928 -10.88 -42.54 17.83
N PRO A 929 -11.91 -43.17 17.24
CA PRO A 929 -13.16 -42.51 16.89
C PRO A 929 -14.14 -42.41 18.06
N GLY A 930 -15.03 -41.42 18.01
CA GLY A 930 -16.18 -41.29 18.91
C GLY A 930 -15.90 -40.64 20.28
N LEU A 931 -16.97 -40.45 21.06
CA LEU A 931 -16.94 -39.74 22.36
C LEU A 931 -16.43 -40.61 23.52
N SER A 932 -16.13 -41.89 23.26
CA SER A 932 -15.32 -42.74 24.14
C SER A 932 -13.88 -42.25 24.24
N ALA A 933 -13.34 -41.66 23.17
CA ALA A 933 -11.93 -41.33 23.01
C ALA A 933 -11.44 -40.04 23.70
N TYR A 934 -12.19 -39.45 24.65
CA TYR A 934 -11.64 -38.39 25.50
C TYR A 934 -10.56 -38.94 26.44
N ASP A 935 -9.49 -38.16 26.64
CA ASP A 935 -8.25 -38.46 27.37
C ASP A 935 -8.40 -39.38 28.60
N SER A 936 -8.15 -40.69 28.42
CA SER A 936 -8.15 -41.70 29.48
C SER A 936 -6.81 -41.82 30.22
N SER A 937 -5.80 -41.01 29.84
CA SER A 937 -4.51 -41.00 30.53
C SER A 937 -4.64 -40.56 31.99
N GLU A 938 -3.62 -40.86 32.78
CA GLU A 938 -3.49 -40.46 34.19
C GLU A 938 -3.75 -38.95 34.44
N LYS A 939 -3.54 -38.11 33.41
CA LYS A 939 -3.73 -36.65 33.49
C LYS A 939 -5.19 -36.20 33.34
N LYS A 940 -6.12 -37.11 33.00
CA LYS A 940 -7.59 -36.93 32.88
C LYS A 940 -7.98 -35.48 32.53
N ARG A 941 -7.58 -34.98 31.35
CA ARG A 941 -7.86 -33.59 30.97
C ARG A 941 -9.36 -33.39 30.75
N ILE A 942 -9.97 -32.57 31.62
CA ILE A 942 -11.38 -32.14 31.51
C ILE A 942 -11.65 -31.66 30.08
N PRO A 943 -12.69 -32.18 29.40
CA PRO A 943 -13.04 -31.75 28.06
C PRO A 943 -13.28 -30.24 27.95
N ALA A 944 -12.88 -29.62 26.85
CA ALA A 944 -13.01 -28.18 26.63
C ALA A 944 -13.22 -27.82 25.15
N TRP A 945 -13.94 -26.71 24.89
CA TRP A 945 -13.97 -26.03 23.59
C TRP A 945 -12.79 -25.06 23.49
N CYS A 946 -11.59 -25.62 23.29
CA CYS A 946 -10.35 -24.87 23.07
C CYS A 946 -10.36 -24.15 21.70
N ASP A 947 -10.88 -24.82 20.69
CA ASP A 947 -10.85 -24.44 19.28
C ASP A 947 -12.11 -23.64 18.92
N ARG A 948 -11.94 -22.35 18.55
CA ARG A 948 -13.06 -21.39 18.45
C ARG A 948 -12.96 -20.52 17.20
N ILE A 949 -14.10 -19.96 16.78
CA ILE A 949 -14.22 -19.01 15.67
C ILE A 949 -15.21 -17.91 16.08
N LEU A 950 -14.76 -16.66 16.08
CA LEU A 950 -15.52 -15.47 16.45
C LEU A 950 -15.32 -14.36 15.42
N TYR A 951 -16.28 -13.44 15.29
CA TYR A 951 -16.19 -12.36 14.31
C TYR A 951 -16.81 -11.04 14.75
N ARG A 952 -16.38 -9.94 14.13
CA ARG A 952 -17.05 -8.63 14.13
C ARG A 952 -17.26 -8.22 12.67
N ASP A 953 -18.41 -7.67 12.35
CA ASP A 953 -18.72 -7.01 11.07
C ASP A 953 -19.09 -5.52 11.32
N ASN A 954 -19.71 -4.83 10.37
CA ASN A 954 -20.13 -3.43 10.56
C ASN A 954 -21.50 -3.29 11.25
N ARG A 955 -22.26 -4.38 11.49
CA ARG A 955 -23.63 -4.31 12.01
C ARG A 955 -23.65 -3.62 13.37
N SER A 956 -24.25 -2.45 13.43
CA SER A 956 -24.52 -1.75 14.68
C SER A 956 -25.76 -2.36 15.37
N ILE A 957 -25.97 -2.04 16.65
CA ILE A 957 -27.14 -2.53 17.39
C ILE A 957 -28.45 -2.00 16.76
N SER A 958 -28.41 -0.84 16.11
CA SER A 958 -29.57 -0.12 15.56
C SER A 958 -29.76 -0.23 14.05
N VAL A 959 -28.87 -0.91 13.30
CA VAL A 959 -28.96 -1.04 11.83
C VAL A 959 -28.78 -2.50 11.44
N ALA A 960 -29.84 -3.12 10.93
CA ALA A 960 -29.86 -4.52 10.53
C ALA A 960 -29.45 -4.75 9.05
N GLU A 961 -29.57 -3.73 8.21
CA GLU A 961 -29.42 -3.79 6.75
C GLU A 961 -28.02 -3.36 6.27
N CYS A 962 -27.64 -3.79 5.06
CA CYS A 962 -26.31 -3.54 4.48
C CYS A 962 -26.34 -2.32 3.54
N SER A 963 -25.49 -1.32 3.80
CA SER A 963 -25.41 -0.02 3.10
C SER A 963 -23.96 0.49 3.06
N LEU A 964 -23.64 1.63 2.44
CA LEU A 964 -22.25 2.15 2.52
C LEU A 964 -21.92 2.72 3.92
N GLU A 965 -22.92 2.92 4.78
CA GLU A 965 -22.76 3.15 6.23
C GLU A 965 -22.56 1.85 7.04
N CYS A 966 -23.18 0.75 6.63
CA CYS A 966 -23.02 -0.56 7.25
C CYS A 966 -22.47 -1.60 6.22
N PRO A 967 -21.21 -1.46 5.76
CA PRO A 967 -20.75 -2.07 4.51
C PRO A 967 -20.50 -3.57 4.50
N VAL A 968 -20.37 -4.23 5.65
CA VAL A 968 -20.34 -5.68 5.75
C VAL A 968 -21.31 -6.10 6.82
N VAL A 969 -22.29 -6.92 6.43
CA VAL A 969 -23.29 -7.53 7.30
C VAL A 969 -23.20 -9.04 7.13
N SER A 970 -22.79 -9.74 8.18
CA SER A 970 -22.51 -11.17 8.17
C SER A 970 -23.40 -11.94 9.15
N SER A 971 -23.54 -13.23 8.89
CA SER A 971 -24.29 -14.18 9.71
C SER A 971 -23.69 -15.57 9.58
N ILE A 972 -23.71 -16.35 10.66
CA ILE A 972 -23.25 -17.74 10.63
C ILE A 972 -24.37 -18.64 10.08
N SER A 973 -24.06 -19.44 9.05
CA SER A 973 -24.96 -20.47 8.49
C SER A 973 -24.53 -21.91 8.80
N LEU A 974 -23.27 -22.11 9.21
CA LEU A 974 -22.73 -23.38 9.71
C LEU A 974 -21.71 -23.11 10.81
N TYR A 975 -21.74 -23.86 11.92
CA TYR A 975 -20.66 -23.87 12.91
C TYR A 975 -20.60 -25.22 13.63
N GLU A 976 -19.56 -26.00 13.34
CA GLU A 976 -19.44 -27.40 13.78
C GLU A 976 -17.98 -27.87 13.94
N ALA A 977 -17.80 -28.99 14.62
CA ALA A 977 -16.53 -29.73 14.72
C ALA A 977 -16.64 -31.09 14.01
N CYS A 978 -15.64 -31.46 13.22
CA CYS A 978 -15.61 -32.74 12.51
C CYS A 978 -15.10 -33.83 13.47
N MET A 979 -16.02 -34.42 14.22
CA MET A 979 -15.72 -35.39 15.30
C MET A 979 -15.19 -36.75 14.79
N ASP A 980 -15.36 -37.00 13.49
CA ASP A 980 -14.85 -38.13 12.71
C ASP A 980 -13.34 -38.04 12.42
N VAL A 981 -12.77 -36.83 12.42
CA VAL A 981 -11.33 -36.60 12.24
C VAL A 981 -10.57 -37.01 13.50
N THR A 982 -9.50 -37.79 13.38
CA THR A 982 -8.81 -38.43 14.53
C THR A 982 -7.30 -38.26 14.57
N ASP A 983 -6.70 -37.56 13.60
CA ASP A 983 -5.26 -37.34 13.43
C ASP A 983 -4.62 -36.46 14.52
N SER A 984 -5.42 -35.87 15.42
CA SER A 984 -4.98 -35.00 16.51
C SER A 984 -5.82 -35.22 17.77
N ASP A 985 -5.26 -34.84 18.93
CA ASP A 985 -5.97 -34.77 20.20
C ASP A 985 -6.91 -33.54 20.31
N HIS A 986 -6.97 -32.72 19.27
CA HIS A 986 -8.03 -31.74 19.00
C HIS A 986 -8.84 -32.13 17.75
N LYS A 987 -10.16 -31.86 17.78
CA LYS A 987 -11.02 -31.95 16.59
C LYS A 987 -11.02 -30.64 15.79
N PRO A 988 -10.90 -30.67 14.46
CA PRO A 988 -10.99 -29.48 13.64
C PRO A 988 -12.40 -28.87 13.69
N VAL A 989 -12.46 -27.55 13.67
CA VAL A 989 -13.69 -26.76 13.69
C VAL A 989 -13.84 -26.02 12.37
N ARG A 990 -15.08 -25.84 11.90
CA ARG A 990 -15.40 -25.03 10.72
C ARG A 990 -16.64 -24.17 10.92
N CYS A 991 -16.61 -23.00 10.31
CA CYS A 991 -17.68 -22.01 10.30
C CYS A 991 -17.91 -21.52 8.86
N ILE A 992 -19.17 -21.31 8.46
CA ILE A 992 -19.51 -20.63 7.21
C ILE A 992 -20.24 -19.32 7.52
N PHE A 993 -19.64 -18.21 7.09
CA PHE A 993 -20.26 -16.89 7.14
C PHE A 993 -20.96 -16.61 5.82
N SER A 994 -22.28 -16.39 5.88
CA SER A 994 -23.04 -15.73 4.81
C SER A 994 -22.90 -14.23 5.01
N SER A 995 -22.23 -13.55 4.07
CA SER A 995 -21.84 -12.14 4.20
C SER A 995 -22.35 -11.32 3.03
N GLU A 996 -23.03 -10.21 3.33
CA GLU A 996 -23.48 -9.21 2.37
C GLU A 996 -22.54 -8.00 2.44
N ILE A 997 -21.99 -7.61 1.29
CA ILE A 997 -20.95 -6.59 1.17
C ILE A 997 -21.48 -5.48 0.28
N ALA A 998 -21.82 -4.33 0.88
CA ALA A 998 -22.17 -3.13 0.15
C ALA A 998 -20.88 -2.38 -0.26
N HIS A 999 -20.63 -2.31 -1.56
CA HIS A 999 -19.50 -1.61 -2.17
C HIS A 999 -19.95 -0.50 -3.13
N VAL A 1000 -19.05 0.43 -3.43
CA VAL A 1000 -19.31 1.48 -4.43
C VAL A 1000 -19.26 0.87 -5.84
N ASP A 1001 -20.30 1.07 -6.65
CA ASP A 1001 -20.16 1.05 -8.11
C ASP A 1001 -19.52 2.37 -8.55
N LYS A 1002 -18.35 2.25 -9.16
CA LYS A 1002 -17.45 3.38 -9.39
C LYS A 1002 -17.76 4.11 -10.68
N THR A 1003 -18.41 3.44 -11.63
CA THR A 1003 -18.90 4.08 -12.86
C THR A 1003 -20.19 4.84 -12.55
N ALA A 1004 -21.14 4.21 -11.85
CA ALA A 1004 -22.36 4.88 -11.41
C ALA A 1004 -22.07 6.09 -10.51
N ARG A 1005 -21.12 5.95 -9.56
CA ARG A 1005 -20.69 7.08 -8.72
C ARG A 1005 -20.01 8.17 -9.54
N ARG A 1006 -19.08 7.84 -10.45
CA ARG A 1006 -18.39 8.83 -11.29
C ARG A 1006 -19.39 9.63 -12.12
N ASN A 1007 -20.43 8.99 -12.64
CA ASN A 1007 -21.51 9.61 -13.40
C ASN A 1007 -22.55 10.34 -12.50
N SER A 1008 -22.38 10.29 -11.18
CA SER A 1008 -23.20 11.01 -10.18
C SER A 1008 -22.48 12.24 -9.59
N CYS A 1009 -21.15 12.33 -9.79
CA CYS A 1009 -20.31 13.50 -9.55
C CYS A 1009 -20.50 14.55 -10.65
#